data_AF-A0A857F2U0-F1
#
_entry.id   AF-A0A857F2U0-F1
#
_cell.length_a   1.000
_cell.length_b   1.000
_cell.length_c   1.000
_cell.angle_alpha   90.00
_cell.angle_beta   90.00
_cell.angle_gamma   90.00
#
_symmetry.space_group_name_H-M   'P 1'
#
loop_
_entity.id
_entity.type
_entity.pdbx_description
1 polymer ?
#
loop_
_entity_poly.entity_id
_entity_poly.type
_entity_poly.pdbx_seq_one_letter_code
_entity_poly.pdbx_strand_id
1 'polypeptide(L)'
;MSTSIHGRITSAPPLPYSGSGAAVPAYTYPGSKPRETLPGIQRPLTREQLIQGQAVLDRIDTLPHFLRSQFVSRYEYLLANKGLNDANKWLVFVFDQRIWPRIQVVNNKNVMRLSASQSFSIDAPTYASLAGMHDKELRRFARKIGDELMVAYNHHCDECIKANEGDRAVLLQTDAQVRIYGDLARMARAFNITPMHWRKYLKGRLDITSAIASLSRLVNPEWWERKLKAQRMCWREALLIAVGNVSRDALASSYASKQAIREVFARRQSNLEYLKSCQLENIETGERIDLIDKVMASISNPEIRRMELMNTIAFTEKYAAGQKHVGMFLTVTTPSKYHPTRVVGKGDNEKVQLNHKWDDEAYSPKDGQRYLCNIWSKMRTAFKDNKLSVYGMRVVEPHHDGTPHWHMMLFCERRQRQQIIDVMRRYALKEDSDERGAAKYRFECKHMNKGGAAGYIAKYIAKNIDGYALEGERDHETGELLTDSAAAVTAWAATWRIPQFRPIGLPSMGVYRECRRIRSISLAETFDETVEAVRHAADEGDFAAYIMAQGGTNCGNQTVRLAKRVADELNAYDEEVQKVVGIYAPHLGADLVHETRTTQWRIVAGAVDVELLTLKSASGAPRSPVNNCGLGGNTQAPNDPNGQAKTPVIAMEYPPDAVIDWSDTAAVRAIVARVKEKQPTISKMQRSYDPTKGRLIAPSARLTREERQRIPQIRNDLLLKDISIERWELESLARGASMTLDGTVIQYPALSDWPEFDD
;
A
#
# COMPACT_ATOMS: atom_id res chain seq x y z
N MET A 1 52.90 -81.69 2.70
CA MET A 1 51.48 -81.39 2.47
C MET A 1 50.89 -80.80 3.74
N SER A 2 50.50 -79.52 3.69
CA SER A 2 49.46 -78.85 4.48
C SER A 2 49.77 -77.35 4.43
N THR A 3 49.19 -76.70 3.42
CA THR A 3 49.35 -75.28 3.11
C THR A 3 48.67 -74.42 4.17
N SER A 4 49.47 -73.69 4.92
CA SER A 4 49.07 -72.60 5.81
C SER A 4 48.52 -71.42 5.01
N ILE A 5 47.20 -71.21 5.04
CA ILE A 5 46.55 -69.98 4.56
C ILE A 5 46.32 -69.08 5.78
N HIS A 6 47.27 -68.20 6.06
CA HIS A 6 47.03 -67.05 6.95
C HIS A 6 46.28 -65.97 6.16
N GLY A 7 44.95 -66.11 6.08
CA GLY A 7 44.08 -65.04 5.62
C GLY A 7 44.00 -63.95 6.69
N ARG A 8 44.58 -62.77 6.41
CA ARG A 8 44.23 -61.56 7.18
C ARG A 8 42.75 -61.29 6.96
N ILE A 9 41.95 -61.35 8.02
CA ILE A 9 40.58 -60.85 8.00
C ILE A 9 40.68 -59.33 7.97
N THR A 10 40.28 -58.72 6.85
CA THR A 10 40.09 -57.28 6.75
C THR A 10 39.05 -56.85 7.80
N SER A 11 39.38 -55.85 8.61
CA SER A 11 38.43 -55.23 9.53
C SER A 11 37.21 -54.73 8.74
N ALA A 12 36.00 -54.98 9.26
CA ALA A 12 34.78 -54.49 8.65
C ALA A 12 34.86 -52.97 8.43
N PRO A 13 34.37 -52.45 7.28
CA PRO A 13 34.38 -51.02 7.02
C PRO A 13 33.61 -50.26 8.11
N PRO A 14 34.04 -49.04 8.49
CA PRO A 14 33.31 -48.24 9.46
C PRO A 14 31.88 -47.99 8.99
N LEU A 15 30.94 -48.00 9.93
CA LEU A 15 29.54 -47.73 9.61
C LEU A 15 29.39 -46.31 9.03
N PRO A 16 28.47 -46.11 8.06
CA PRO A 16 28.18 -44.79 7.53
C PRO A 16 27.71 -43.83 8.65
N TYR A 17 28.17 -42.58 8.61
CA TYR A 17 27.73 -41.53 9.52
C TYR A 17 26.23 -41.25 9.33
N SER A 18 25.51 -40.95 10.43
CA SER A 18 24.09 -40.64 10.38
C SER A 18 23.81 -39.48 9.40
N GLY A 19 22.98 -39.75 8.39
CA GLY A 19 22.60 -38.79 7.34
C GLY A 19 23.21 -39.05 5.96
N SER A 20 24.05 -40.07 5.78
CA SER A 20 24.73 -40.33 4.49
C SER A 20 23.87 -41.03 3.43
N GLY A 21 22.62 -41.40 3.72
CA GLY A 21 21.69 -42.04 2.77
C GLY A 21 22.07 -43.46 2.29
N ALA A 22 23.14 -44.06 2.83
CA ALA A 22 23.56 -45.42 2.50
C ALA A 22 22.75 -46.47 3.28
N ALA A 23 22.33 -47.55 2.62
CA ALA A 23 21.60 -48.64 3.27
C ALA A 23 22.49 -49.36 4.30
N VAL A 24 22.00 -49.48 5.54
CA VAL A 24 22.70 -50.20 6.62
C VAL A 24 22.55 -51.71 6.36
N PRO A 25 23.65 -52.50 6.27
CA PRO A 25 23.55 -53.93 6.08
C PRO A 25 22.83 -54.61 7.25
N ALA A 26 22.08 -55.68 6.96
CA ALA A 26 21.34 -56.43 7.97
C ALA A 26 22.28 -56.98 9.06
N TYR A 27 21.99 -56.67 10.32
CA TYR A 27 22.78 -57.08 11.47
C TYR A 27 22.83 -58.60 11.61
N THR A 28 24.02 -59.19 11.55
CA THR A 28 24.24 -60.66 11.49
C THR A 28 23.97 -61.41 12.80
N TYR A 29 23.98 -60.74 13.96
CA TYR A 29 23.74 -61.39 15.26
C TYR A 29 22.59 -60.76 16.06
N PRO A 30 21.75 -61.57 16.77
CA PRO A 30 20.70 -61.08 17.66
C PRO A 30 21.34 -60.31 18.83
N GLY A 31 21.31 -58.97 18.78
CA GLY A 31 21.96 -58.08 19.75
C GLY A 31 22.81 -56.97 19.14
N SER A 32 23.06 -57.00 17.82
CA SER A 32 23.88 -55.98 17.12
C SER A 32 23.07 -54.77 16.63
N LYS A 33 21.76 -54.72 16.86
CA LYS A 33 20.96 -53.51 16.64
C LYS A 33 21.45 -52.44 17.62
N PRO A 34 21.71 -51.19 17.18
CA PRO A 34 21.89 -50.08 18.09
C PRO A 34 20.72 -50.10 19.07
N ARG A 35 21.00 -50.10 20.37
CA ARG A 35 19.94 -49.95 21.37
C ARG A 35 19.19 -48.67 21.02
N GLU A 36 17.87 -48.74 20.94
CA GLU A 36 17.06 -47.52 20.88
C GLU A 36 17.53 -46.62 22.02
N THR A 37 17.93 -45.39 21.69
CA THR A 37 18.24 -44.39 22.69
C THR A 37 16.98 -44.22 23.54
N LEU A 38 16.99 -44.80 24.73
CA LEU A 38 15.98 -44.51 25.75
C LEU A 38 15.79 -42.99 25.79
N PRO A 39 14.56 -42.46 25.79
CA PRO A 39 14.35 -41.03 25.96
C PRO A 39 15.04 -40.65 27.27
N GLY A 40 16.18 -39.96 27.16
CA GLY A 40 17.03 -39.69 28.31
C GLY A 40 16.19 -39.02 29.38
N ILE A 41 16.28 -39.51 30.63
CA ILE A 41 15.61 -38.91 31.79
C ILE A 41 15.97 -37.42 31.77
N GLN A 42 15.02 -36.58 31.38
CA GLN A 42 15.28 -35.15 31.31
C GLN A 42 15.46 -34.65 32.75
N ARG A 43 16.62 -34.06 33.03
CA ARG A 43 16.91 -33.45 34.33
C ARG A 43 15.76 -32.50 34.70
N PRO A 44 15.22 -32.55 35.93
CA PRO A 44 14.22 -31.59 36.38
C PRO A 44 14.81 -30.18 36.43
N LEU A 45 14.00 -29.17 36.15
CA LEU A 45 14.41 -27.78 36.29
C LEU A 45 14.80 -27.49 37.74
N THR A 46 15.84 -26.69 37.92
CA THR A 46 16.22 -26.16 39.22
C THR A 46 15.20 -25.11 39.69
N ARG A 47 15.15 -24.85 41.00
CA ARG A 47 14.30 -23.79 41.57
C ARG A 47 14.54 -22.43 40.92
N GLU A 48 15.80 -22.09 40.66
CA GLU A 48 16.18 -20.84 40.00
C GLU A 48 15.64 -20.75 38.57
N GLN A 49 15.73 -21.83 37.81
CA GLN A 49 15.20 -21.89 36.44
C GLN A 49 13.67 -21.77 36.41
N LEU A 50 12.97 -22.34 37.40
CA LEU A 50 11.53 -22.17 37.54
C LEU A 50 11.14 -20.73 37.86
N ILE A 51 11.85 -20.08 38.80
CA ILE A 51 11.63 -18.68 39.14
C ILE A 51 11.89 -17.78 37.92
N GLN A 52 12.97 -18.06 37.18
CA GLN A 52 13.28 -17.32 35.96
C GLN A 52 12.19 -17.49 34.90
N GLY A 53 11.74 -18.72 34.64
CA GLY A 53 10.65 -19.00 33.71
C GLY A 53 9.36 -18.28 34.08
N GLN A 54 9.01 -18.30 35.37
CA GLN A 54 7.82 -17.61 35.88
C GLN A 54 7.93 -16.09 35.68
N ALA A 55 9.08 -15.49 35.98
CA ALA A 55 9.29 -14.06 35.77
C ALA A 55 9.16 -13.66 34.29
N VAL A 56 9.53 -14.53 33.35
CA VAL A 56 9.33 -14.31 31.91
C VAL A 56 7.85 -14.41 31.52
N LEU A 57 7.11 -15.37 32.08
CA LEU A 57 5.67 -15.48 31.88
C LEU A 57 4.93 -14.24 32.40
N ASP A 58 5.30 -13.74 33.58
CA ASP A 58 4.73 -12.51 34.14
C ASP A 58 4.96 -11.31 33.20
N ARG A 59 6.14 -11.23 32.55
CA ARG A 59 6.41 -10.21 31.52
C ARG A 59 5.53 -10.40 30.29
N ILE A 60 5.36 -11.63 29.80
CA ILE A 60 4.47 -11.95 28.67
C ILE A 60 3.03 -11.50 29.00
N ASP A 61 2.59 -11.65 30.24
CA ASP A 61 1.24 -11.28 30.67
C ASP A 61 0.95 -9.78 30.61
N THR A 62 1.99 -8.96 30.76
CA THR A 62 1.89 -7.49 30.57
C THR A 62 1.74 -7.07 29.11
N LEU A 63 2.01 -7.95 28.14
CA LEU A 63 1.92 -7.61 26.73
C LEU A 63 0.46 -7.44 26.28
N PRO A 64 0.20 -6.60 25.26
CA PRO A 64 -1.09 -6.54 24.61
C PRO A 64 -1.55 -7.92 24.11
N HIS A 65 -2.86 -8.18 24.13
CA HIS A 65 -3.45 -9.47 23.78
C HIS A 65 -2.91 -10.03 22.45
N PHE A 66 -2.75 -9.20 21.42
CA PHE A 66 -2.28 -9.64 20.09
C PHE A 66 -0.83 -10.17 20.07
N LEU A 67 0.00 -9.80 21.05
CA LEU A 67 1.33 -10.39 21.25
C LEU A 67 1.31 -11.48 22.31
N ARG A 68 0.56 -11.27 23.39
CA ARG A 68 0.50 -12.24 24.50
C ARG A 68 -0.01 -13.60 24.01
N SER A 69 -1.10 -13.61 23.24
CA SER A 69 -1.73 -14.86 22.78
C SER A 69 -0.77 -15.75 22.00
N GLN A 70 0.01 -15.21 21.07
CA GLN A 70 0.98 -15.99 20.29
C GLN A 70 2.10 -16.59 21.15
N PHE A 71 2.57 -15.87 22.19
CA PHE A 71 3.66 -16.33 23.04
C PHE A 71 3.19 -17.36 24.06
N VAL A 72 2.02 -17.15 24.65
CA VAL A 72 1.37 -18.11 25.55
C VAL A 72 1.06 -19.40 24.80
N SER A 73 0.41 -19.33 23.62
CA SER A 73 0.12 -20.52 22.82
C SER A 73 1.39 -21.27 22.40
N ARG A 74 2.48 -20.56 22.09
CA ARG A 74 3.77 -21.19 21.78
C ARG A 74 4.36 -21.90 23.00
N TYR A 75 4.30 -21.27 24.16
CA TYR A 75 4.76 -21.87 25.42
C TYR A 75 3.95 -23.12 25.77
N GLU A 76 2.62 -23.04 25.74
CA GLU A 76 1.71 -24.16 26.01
C GLU A 76 1.96 -25.33 25.06
N TYR A 77 2.13 -25.04 23.77
CA TYR A 77 2.49 -26.06 22.77
C TYR A 77 3.81 -26.76 23.12
N LEU A 78 4.86 -26.01 23.46
CA LEU A 78 6.16 -26.60 23.83
C LEU A 78 6.06 -27.41 25.12
N LEU A 79 5.30 -26.93 26.10
CA LEU A 79 5.07 -27.62 27.36
C LEU A 79 4.37 -28.97 27.13
N ALA A 80 3.33 -28.98 26.29
CA ALA A 80 2.56 -30.20 25.98
C ALA A 80 3.35 -31.21 25.12
N ASN A 81 4.15 -30.75 24.15
CA ASN A 81 4.77 -31.63 23.15
C ASN A 81 6.24 -31.97 23.40
N LYS A 82 6.98 -31.10 24.11
CA LYS A 82 8.44 -31.24 24.35
C LYS A 82 8.81 -31.27 25.83
N GLY A 83 7.86 -30.95 26.71
CA GLY A 83 8.02 -30.93 28.14
C GLY A 83 8.56 -29.60 28.69
N LEU A 84 8.57 -29.52 30.02
CA LEU A 84 8.84 -28.29 30.77
C LEU A 84 10.24 -27.71 30.52
N ASN A 85 11.25 -28.55 30.32
CA ASN A 85 12.62 -28.09 30.09
C ASN A 85 12.75 -27.28 28.80
N ASP A 86 12.17 -27.75 27.70
CA ASP A 86 12.26 -27.07 26.41
C ASP A 86 11.36 -25.84 26.35
N ALA A 87 10.20 -25.88 27.01
CA ALA A 87 9.36 -24.71 27.20
C ALA A 87 10.10 -23.61 27.98
N ASN A 88 10.77 -23.94 29.08
CA ASN A 88 11.55 -22.99 29.85
C ASN A 88 12.78 -22.46 29.10
N LYS A 89 13.49 -23.31 28.35
CA LYS A 89 14.58 -22.85 27.47
C LYS A 89 14.08 -21.84 26.43
N TRP A 90 12.91 -22.06 25.86
CA TRP A 90 12.32 -21.10 24.92
C TRP A 90 12.00 -19.77 25.59
N LEU A 91 11.39 -19.78 26.78
CA LEU A 91 11.13 -18.56 27.55
C LEU A 91 12.41 -17.77 27.78
N VAL A 92 13.47 -18.41 28.29
CA VAL A 92 14.70 -17.71 28.67
C VAL A 92 15.55 -17.32 27.45
N PHE A 93 15.88 -18.27 26.58
CA PHE A 93 16.88 -18.05 25.53
C PHE A 93 16.30 -17.47 24.23
N VAL A 94 14.99 -17.62 24.00
CA VAL A 94 14.33 -17.09 22.81
C VAL A 94 13.53 -15.85 23.15
N PHE A 95 12.54 -15.96 24.04
CA PHE A 95 11.71 -14.80 24.36
C PHE A 95 12.52 -13.73 25.11
N ASP A 96 13.09 -14.06 26.27
CA ASP A 96 13.69 -13.07 27.16
C ASP A 96 14.98 -12.47 26.60
N GLN A 97 15.85 -13.30 26.03
CA GLN A 97 17.14 -12.83 25.50
C GLN A 97 17.06 -12.20 24.11
N ARG A 98 16.10 -12.58 23.25
CA ARG A 98 16.08 -12.13 21.84
C ARG A 98 14.87 -11.31 21.46
N ILE A 99 13.68 -11.63 21.97
CA ILE A 99 12.44 -10.97 21.56
C ILE A 99 12.14 -9.77 22.48
N TRP A 100 12.27 -9.97 23.79
CA TRP A 100 11.93 -8.96 24.79
C TRP A 100 12.71 -7.64 24.61
N PRO A 101 14.05 -7.63 24.37
CA PRO A 101 14.78 -6.38 24.16
C PRO A 101 14.24 -5.58 22.97
N ARG A 102 13.87 -6.27 21.88
CA ARG A 102 13.30 -5.65 20.67
C ARG A 102 11.96 -4.99 20.96
N ILE A 103 11.09 -5.65 21.73
CA ILE A 103 9.82 -5.08 22.20
C ILE A 103 10.08 -3.82 23.04
N GLN A 104 11.06 -3.88 23.94
CA GLN A 104 11.41 -2.74 24.79
C GLN A 104 11.89 -1.54 23.96
N VAL A 105 12.78 -1.73 22.98
CA VAL A 105 13.24 -0.63 22.12
C VAL A 105 12.07 0.01 21.36
N VAL A 106 11.17 -0.79 20.79
CA VAL A 106 9.97 -0.25 20.10
C VAL A 106 9.06 0.51 21.07
N ASN A 107 8.82 0.00 22.27
CA ASN A 107 7.99 0.68 23.26
C ASN A 107 8.64 1.96 23.79
N ASN A 108 9.96 1.96 24.03
CA ASN A 108 10.72 3.12 24.48
C ASN A 108 10.65 4.28 23.46
N LYS A 109 10.66 3.98 22.16
CA LYS A 109 10.45 4.99 21.11
C LYS A 109 9.06 5.63 21.12
N ASN A 110 8.08 4.94 21.69
CA ASN A 110 6.69 5.36 21.75
C ASN A 110 6.26 5.77 23.16
N VAL A 111 7.19 5.85 24.13
CA VAL A 111 6.86 6.20 25.52
C VAL A 111 6.26 7.61 25.60
N MET A 112 5.36 7.80 26.57
CA MET A 112 4.83 9.12 26.88
C MET A 112 5.97 10.06 27.29
N ARG A 113 6.00 11.29 26.77
CA ARG A 113 7.02 12.26 27.13
C ARG A 113 6.66 12.91 28.46
N LEU A 114 7.36 12.49 29.52
CA LEU A 114 7.08 12.89 30.90
C LEU A 114 7.29 14.39 31.16
N SER A 115 8.16 15.05 30.39
CA SER A 115 8.41 16.49 30.53
C SER A 115 7.17 17.37 30.24
N ALA A 116 6.12 16.80 29.64
CA ALA A 116 4.85 17.47 29.34
C ALA A 116 3.63 16.72 29.91
N SER A 117 3.84 15.64 30.69
CA SER A 117 2.75 14.77 31.16
C SER A 117 2.04 15.28 32.41
N GLN A 118 2.66 16.19 33.18
CA GLN A 118 2.10 16.72 34.43
C GLN A 118 0.77 17.47 34.22
N SER A 119 0.47 17.85 32.98
CA SER A 119 -0.73 18.58 32.62
C SER A 119 -1.92 17.69 32.25
N PHE A 120 -1.79 16.35 32.36
CA PHE A 120 -2.87 15.41 32.07
C PHE A 120 -3.14 14.48 33.25
N SER A 121 -4.40 14.06 33.42
CA SER A 121 -4.77 13.00 34.38
C SER A 121 -4.50 11.58 33.83
N ILE A 122 -3.99 11.50 32.59
CA ILE A 122 -3.59 10.28 31.93
C ILE A 122 -2.18 9.90 32.38
N ASP A 123 -2.05 8.71 32.94
CA ASP A 123 -0.77 8.15 33.34
C ASP A 123 -0.05 7.45 32.18
N ALA A 124 1.27 7.29 32.33
CA ALA A 124 2.10 6.64 31.32
C ALA A 124 1.69 5.19 31.03
N PRO A 125 1.29 4.35 32.02
CA PRO A 125 0.76 3.01 31.76
C PRO A 125 -0.48 2.98 30.85
N THR A 126 -1.44 3.89 31.05
CA THR A 126 -2.62 3.96 30.17
C THR A 126 -2.21 4.30 28.74
N TYR A 127 -1.26 5.23 28.54
CA TYR A 127 -0.78 5.51 27.19
C TYR A 127 0.02 4.34 26.58
N ALA A 128 0.79 3.61 27.40
CA ALA A 128 1.57 2.45 26.95
C ALA A 128 0.68 1.32 26.39
N SER A 129 -0.59 1.23 26.81
CA SER A 129 -1.54 0.24 26.28
C SER A 129 -2.11 0.60 24.89
N LEU A 130 -1.80 1.79 24.35
CA LEU A 130 -2.35 2.29 23.08
C LEU A 130 -2.26 1.28 21.94
N ALA A 131 -1.13 0.57 21.80
CA ALA A 131 -0.94 -0.44 20.77
C ALA A 131 -1.97 -1.59 20.84
N GLY A 132 -2.47 -1.90 22.04
CA GLY A 132 -3.49 -2.92 22.32
C GLY A 132 -4.93 -2.41 22.32
N MET A 133 -5.16 -1.10 22.45
CA MET A 133 -6.51 -0.53 22.59
C MET A 133 -7.41 -0.85 21.39
N HIS A 134 -8.66 -1.21 21.67
CA HIS A 134 -9.72 -1.35 20.68
C HIS A 134 -10.35 0.03 20.37
N ASP A 135 -11.15 0.12 19.30
CA ASP A 135 -11.61 1.43 18.77
C ASP A 135 -12.48 2.22 19.76
N LYS A 136 -13.32 1.54 20.55
CA LYS A 136 -14.18 2.18 21.56
C LYS A 136 -13.35 2.81 22.70
N GLU A 137 -12.37 2.07 23.20
CA GLU A 137 -11.45 2.53 24.23
C GLU A 137 -10.58 3.69 23.71
N LEU A 138 -10.04 3.57 22.50
CA LEU A 138 -9.26 4.64 21.86
C LEU A 138 -10.08 5.93 21.71
N ARG A 139 -11.36 5.84 21.35
CA ARG A 139 -12.25 7.00 21.26
C ARG A 139 -12.46 7.67 22.62
N ARG A 140 -12.69 6.88 23.67
CA ARG A 140 -12.81 7.41 25.04
C ARG A 140 -11.51 8.09 25.49
N PHE A 141 -10.37 7.48 25.17
CA PHE A 141 -9.05 8.01 25.45
C PHE A 141 -8.78 9.34 24.72
N ALA A 142 -9.09 9.40 23.42
CA ALA A 142 -8.97 10.62 22.62
C ALA A 142 -9.87 11.75 23.12
N ARG A 143 -11.11 11.43 23.52
CA ARG A 143 -12.03 12.40 24.12
C ARG A 143 -11.48 12.98 25.40
N LYS A 144 -10.98 12.14 26.30
CA LYS A 144 -10.36 12.58 27.55
C LYS A 144 -9.23 13.60 27.32
N ILE A 145 -8.36 13.35 26.34
CA ILE A 145 -7.27 14.28 25.98
C ILE A 145 -7.82 15.61 25.45
N GLY A 146 -8.80 15.57 24.55
CA GLY A 146 -9.43 16.78 24.00
C GLY A 146 -10.11 17.62 25.08
N ASP A 147 -10.85 16.96 25.99
CA ASP A 147 -11.56 17.61 27.09
C ASP A 147 -10.58 18.26 28.09
N GLU A 148 -9.48 17.59 28.45
CA GLU A 148 -8.45 18.17 29.33
C GLU A 148 -7.74 19.37 28.69
N LEU A 149 -7.47 19.32 27.39
CA LEU A 149 -6.94 20.46 26.65
C LEU A 149 -7.94 21.60 26.54
N MET A 150 -9.23 21.31 26.43
CA MET A 150 -10.29 22.32 26.44
C MET A 150 -10.38 23.02 27.80
N VAL A 151 -10.25 22.27 28.90
CA VAL A 151 -10.19 22.84 30.26
C VAL A 151 -8.96 23.73 30.42
N ALA A 152 -7.78 23.27 29.98
CA ALA A 152 -6.55 24.07 30.03
C ALA A 152 -6.66 25.35 29.17
N TYR A 153 -7.29 25.25 27.99
CA TYR A 153 -7.57 26.40 27.13
C TYR A 153 -8.44 27.43 27.85
N ASN A 154 -9.57 27.00 28.43
CA ASN A 154 -10.48 27.88 29.15
C ASN A 154 -9.79 28.55 30.35
N HIS A 155 -8.99 27.80 31.09
CA HIS A 155 -8.21 28.34 32.21
C HIS A 155 -7.27 29.47 31.76
N HIS A 156 -6.51 29.27 30.68
CA HIS A 156 -5.64 30.32 30.15
C HIS A 156 -6.41 31.53 29.61
N CYS A 157 -7.60 31.32 29.04
CA CYS A 157 -8.48 32.42 28.66
C CYS A 157 -8.91 33.26 29.88
N ASP A 158 -9.34 32.60 30.95
CA ASP A 158 -9.76 33.26 32.19
C ASP A 158 -8.61 34.03 32.85
N GLU A 159 -7.41 33.44 32.90
CA GLU A 159 -6.21 34.12 33.40
C GLU A 159 -5.85 35.34 32.55
N CYS A 160 -5.96 35.24 31.23
CA CYS A 160 -5.68 36.34 30.32
C CYS A 160 -6.69 37.49 30.53
N ILE A 161 -7.98 37.18 30.66
CA ILE A 161 -9.02 38.17 30.94
C ILE A 161 -8.78 38.83 32.30
N LYS A 162 -8.47 38.05 33.33
CA LYS A 162 -8.22 38.57 34.68
C LYS A 162 -6.99 39.48 34.73
N ALA A 163 -5.93 39.15 34.01
CA ALA A 163 -4.72 39.97 33.93
C ALA A 163 -4.93 41.29 33.17
N ASN A 164 -6.01 41.41 32.39
CA ASN A 164 -6.35 42.58 31.60
C ASN A 164 -7.67 43.21 32.09
N GLU A 165 -7.87 43.25 33.42
CA GLU A 165 -8.99 43.95 34.08
C GLU A 165 -10.40 43.52 33.60
N GLY A 166 -10.55 42.30 33.09
CA GLY A 166 -11.82 41.80 32.58
C GLY A 166 -12.05 42.04 31.09
N ASP A 167 -11.11 42.66 30.37
CA ASP A 167 -11.22 42.85 28.93
C ASP A 167 -11.12 41.52 28.18
N ARG A 168 -12.18 41.19 27.44
CA ARG A 168 -12.26 39.97 26.61
C ARG A 168 -11.62 40.16 25.24
N ALA A 169 -11.45 41.40 24.77
CA ALA A 169 -10.84 41.68 23.47
C ALA A 169 -9.37 41.25 23.42
N VAL A 170 -8.70 41.13 24.58
CA VAL A 170 -7.34 40.59 24.68
C VAL A 170 -7.21 39.18 24.08
N LEU A 171 -8.27 38.37 24.13
CA LEU A 171 -8.23 37.02 23.54
C LEU A 171 -8.16 37.03 22.02
N LEU A 172 -8.52 38.15 21.37
CA LEU A 172 -8.41 38.34 19.93
C LEU A 172 -7.04 38.90 19.53
N GLN A 173 -6.14 39.12 20.49
CA GLN A 173 -4.78 39.56 20.20
C GLN A 173 -3.87 38.39 19.82
N THR A 174 -2.96 38.64 18.88
CA THR A 174 -2.02 37.62 18.39
C THR A 174 -1.17 37.06 19.52
N ASP A 175 -0.63 37.91 20.40
CA ASP A 175 0.26 37.50 21.48
C ASP A 175 -0.44 36.58 22.49
N ALA A 176 -1.71 36.83 22.80
CA ALA A 176 -2.51 35.98 23.67
C ALA A 176 -2.70 34.59 23.04
N GLN A 177 -3.16 34.53 21.79
CA GLN A 177 -3.41 33.26 21.09
C GLN A 177 -2.12 32.45 20.87
N VAL A 178 -1.02 33.11 20.52
CA VAL A 178 0.29 32.46 20.33
C VAL A 178 0.82 31.88 21.64
N ARG A 179 0.64 32.59 22.77
CA ARG A 179 1.03 32.09 24.10
C ARG A 179 0.24 30.85 24.48
N ILE A 180 -1.10 30.93 24.41
CA ILE A 180 -2.00 29.81 24.73
C ILE A 180 -1.69 28.60 23.84
N TYR A 181 -1.52 28.83 22.54
CA TYR A 181 -1.08 27.78 21.61
C TYR A 181 0.24 27.15 22.06
N GLY A 182 1.23 27.95 22.45
CA GLY A 182 2.55 27.48 22.88
C GLY A 182 2.49 26.52 24.07
N ASP A 183 1.64 26.82 25.06
CA ASP A 183 1.40 25.97 26.23
C ASP A 183 0.69 24.66 25.87
N LEU A 184 -0.48 24.75 25.21
CA LEU A 184 -1.25 23.57 24.81
C LEU A 184 -0.50 22.68 23.82
N ALA A 185 0.26 23.27 22.90
CA ALA A 185 1.06 22.52 21.95
C ALA A 185 2.21 21.77 22.64
N ARG A 186 2.79 22.33 23.73
CA ARG A 186 3.77 21.61 24.56
C ARG A 186 3.12 20.42 25.27
N MET A 187 1.94 20.62 25.87
CA MET A 187 1.15 19.54 26.49
C MET A 187 0.89 18.41 25.49
N ALA A 188 0.36 18.73 24.31
CA ALA A 188 0.03 17.74 23.27
C ALA A 188 1.21 16.86 22.84
N ARG A 189 2.45 17.36 22.95
CA ARG A 189 3.66 16.60 22.65
C ARG A 189 3.96 15.46 23.63
N ALA A 190 3.31 15.42 24.79
CA ALA A 190 3.35 14.29 25.73
C ALA A 190 3.01 12.96 25.02
N PHE A 191 2.08 13.00 24.07
CA PHE A 191 1.60 11.84 23.31
C PHE A 191 2.33 11.62 21.97
N ASN A 192 3.58 12.10 21.83
CA ASN A 192 4.38 11.99 20.61
C ASN A 192 3.74 12.57 19.34
N ILE A 193 2.73 13.44 19.49
CA ILE A 193 2.08 14.15 18.40
C ILE A 193 2.71 15.53 18.26
N THR A 194 3.04 15.92 17.03
CA THR A 194 3.48 17.28 16.71
C THR A 194 2.27 18.09 16.24
N PRO A 195 1.84 19.13 16.99
CA PRO A 195 0.72 19.98 16.60
C PRO A 195 0.96 20.68 15.26
N MET A 196 -0.12 21.06 14.59
CA MET A 196 -0.02 21.87 13.37
C MET A 196 0.64 23.21 13.69
N HIS A 197 1.36 23.79 12.71
CA HIS A 197 2.09 25.06 12.82
C HIS A 197 3.19 25.16 13.90
N TRP A 198 3.56 24.05 14.55
CA TRP A 198 4.59 24.03 15.61
C TRP A 198 5.94 24.62 15.18
N ARG A 199 6.37 24.39 13.93
CA ARG A 199 7.60 24.98 13.39
C ARG A 199 7.50 26.50 13.17
N LYS A 200 6.31 27.02 12.86
CA LYS A 200 6.10 28.48 12.74
C LYS A 200 6.21 29.13 14.12
N TYR A 201 5.59 28.53 15.13
CA TYR A 201 5.69 28.94 16.53
C TYR A 201 7.14 29.00 17.01
N LEU A 202 7.92 27.93 16.83
CA LEU A 202 9.35 27.91 17.21
C LEU A 202 10.19 28.99 16.51
N LYS A 203 9.73 29.52 15.38
CA LYS A 203 10.40 30.60 14.64
C LYS A 203 9.87 31.99 14.98
N GLY A 204 8.90 32.11 15.89
CA GLY A 204 8.23 33.39 16.19
C GLY A 204 7.41 33.94 15.02
N ARG A 205 6.92 33.08 14.12
CA ARG A 205 6.18 33.46 12.90
C ARG A 205 4.75 32.90 12.86
N LEU A 206 4.14 32.69 14.02
CA LEU A 206 2.79 32.16 14.11
C LEU A 206 1.80 33.33 14.06
N ASP A 207 1.00 33.36 12.99
CA ASP A 207 -0.12 34.29 12.86
C ASP A 207 -1.35 33.83 13.68
N ILE A 208 -2.23 34.77 14.01
CA ILE A 208 -3.42 34.50 14.85
C ILE A 208 -4.34 33.44 14.23
N THR A 209 -4.60 33.49 12.92
CA THR A 209 -5.46 32.53 12.22
C THR A 209 -4.89 31.11 12.34
N SER A 210 -3.58 30.94 12.12
CA SER A 210 -2.88 29.66 12.31
C SER A 210 -2.90 29.20 13.77
N ALA A 211 -2.82 30.12 14.74
CA ALA A 211 -2.90 29.80 16.16
C ALA A 211 -4.29 29.26 16.53
N ILE A 212 -5.35 29.99 16.18
CA ILE A 212 -6.75 29.60 16.40
C ILE A 212 -7.03 28.25 15.73
N ALA A 213 -6.70 28.10 14.45
CA ALA A 213 -6.91 26.85 13.72
C ALA A 213 -6.18 25.64 14.34
N SER A 214 -5.04 25.88 14.99
CA SER A 214 -4.31 24.82 15.69
C SER A 214 -4.91 24.51 17.05
N LEU A 215 -5.32 25.54 17.80
CA LEU A 215 -6.00 25.40 19.09
C LEU A 215 -7.31 24.63 18.92
N SER A 216 -8.13 24.98 17.92
CA SER A 216 -9.37 24.27 17.58
C SER A 216 -9.15 22.80 17.29
N ARG A 217 -7.97 22.39 16.81
CA ARG A 217 -7.62 20.96 16.63
C ARG A 217 -7.20 20.30 17.93
N LEU A 218 -6.44 21.01 18.77
CA LEU A 218 -5.96 20.50 20.04
C LEU A 218 -7.11 20.22 21.02
N VAL A 219 -8.16 21.03 20.99
CA VAL A 219 -9.35 20.82 21.84
C VAL A 219 -10.40 19.91 21.20
N ASN A 220 -10.18 19.41 19.98
CA ASN A 220 -11.14 18.58 19.25
C ASN A 220 -10.88 17.06 19.46
N PRO A 221 -11.78 16.32 20.13
CA PRO A 221 -11.65 14.88 20.34
C PRO A 221 -11.47 14.02 19.08
N GLU A 222 -12.17 14.34 18.00
CA GLU A 222 -12.14 13.56 16.75
C GLU A 222 -10.81 13.74 16.01
N TRP A 223 -10.16 14.89 16.19
CA TRP A 223 -8.80 15.09 15.71
C TRP A 223 -7.83 14.15 16.44
N TRP A 224 -7.94 14.05 17.77
CA TRP A 224 -7.16 13.12 18.57
C TRP A 224 -7.42 11.65 18.20
N GLU A 225 -8.68 11.25 18.00
CA GLU A 225 -9.04 9.88 17.60
C GLU A 225 -8.29 9.49 16.31
N ARG A 226 -8.30 10.37 15.29
CA ARG A 226 -7.59 10.13 14.02
C ARG A 226 -6.08 10.04 14.19
N LYS A 227 -5.48 10.88 15.04
CA LYS A 227 -4.02 10.88 15.28
C LYS A 227 -3.59 9.64 16.05
N LEU A 228 -4.28 9.30 17.13
CA LEU A 228 -4.00 8.15 17.97
C LEU A 228 -4.26 6.84 17.24
N LYS A 229 -5.30 6.74 16.41
CA LYS A 229 -5.55 5.57 15.57
C LYS A 229 -4.39 5.34 14.58
N ALA A 230 -3.88 6.40 13.96
CA ALA A 230 -2.70 6.31 13.09
C ALA A 230 -1.44 5.85 13.83
N GLN A 231 -1.23 6.37 15.04
CA GLN A 231 -0.10 5.99 15.88
C GLN A 231 -0.21 4.54 16.34
N ARG A 232 -1.38 4.11 16.84
CA ARG A 232 -1.67 2.73 17.21
C ARG A 232 -1.33 1.76 16.09
N MET A 233 -1.80 2.04 14.86
CA MET A 233 -1.52 1.18 13.71
C MET A 233 -0.01 1.03 13.45
N CYS A 234 0.73 2.15 13.45
CA CYS A 234 2.19 2.11 13.24
C CYS A 234 2.93 1.39 14.38
N TRP A 235 2.53 1.63 15.64
CA TRP A 235 3.16 1.03 16.81
C TRP A 235 2.90 -0.47 16.87
N ARG A 236 1.64 -0.89 16.67
CA ARG A 236 1.27 -2.30 16.58
C ARG A 236 2.06 -3.03 15.50
N GLU A 237 2.18 -2.45 14.31
CA GLU A 237 2.96 -3.03 13.22
C GLU A 237 4.46 -3.08 13.56
N ALA A 238 5.02 -2.03 14.17
CA ALA A 238 6.41 -2.02 14.62
C ALA A 238 6.71 -3.16 15.62
N LEU A 239 5.78 -3.44 16.54
CA LEU A 239 5.88 -4.56 17.46
C LEU A 239 5.82 -5.92 16.74
N LEU A 240 4.94 -6.06 15.75
CA LEU A 240 4.83 -7.29 14.96
C LEU A 240 6.08 -7.55 14.11
N ILE A 241 6.70 -6.49 13.57
CA ILE A 241 8.02 -6.55 12.92
C ILE A 241 9.09 -6.98 13.94
N ALA A 242 9.09 -6.39 15.14
CA ALA A 242 10.06 -6.67 16.20
C ALA A 242 10.02 -8.11 16.72
N VAL A 243 8.92 -8.83 16.53
CA VAL A 243 8.80 -10.25 16.94
C VAL A 243 8.97 -11.21 15.77
N GLY A 244 9.17 -10.71 14.54
CA GLY A 244 9.41 -11.51 13.34
C GLY A 244 8.17 -11.90 12.53
N ASN A 245 7.00 -11.34 12.87
CA ASN A 245 5.73 -11.64 12.18
C ASN A 245 5.61 -10.97 10.80
N VAL A 246 6.59 -10.14 10.43
CA VAL A 246 6.78 -9.62 9.08
C VAL A 246 8.13 -10.10 8.58
N SER A 247 8.11 -11.16 7.79
CA SER A 247 9.30 -11.79 7.23
C SER A 247 8.90 -12.78 6.15
N ARG A 248 9.90 -13.37 5.49
CA ARG A 248 9.73 -14.47 4.54
C ARG A 248 9.55 -15.85 5.22
N ASP A 249 9.41 -15.89 6.54
CA ASP A 249 9.16 -17.16 7.23
C ASP A 249 7.75 -17.67 6.89
N ALA A 250 7.60 -18.98 6.66
CA ALA A 250 6.32 -19.58 6.27
C ALA A 250 5.19 -19.37 7.31
N LEU A 251 5.54 -19.15 8.58
CA LEU A 251 4.56 -18.86 9.64
C LEU A 251 4.21 -17.36 9.72
N ALA A 252 5.06 -16.50 9.17
CA ALA A 252 4.89 -15.05 9.12
C ALA A 252 4.08 -14.63 7.88
N SER A 253 4.06 -13.33 7.60
CA SER A 253 3.53 -12.76 6.37
C SER A 253 4.57 -11.81 5.80
N SER A 254 4.83 -11.90 4.51
CA SER A 254 5.76 -10.99 3.84
C SER A 254 5.18 -9.57 3.80
N TYR A 255 6.06 -8.56 3.83
CA TYR A 255 5.78 -7.12 3.64
C TYR A 255 4.96 -6.40 4.74
N ALA A 256 3.90 -7.03 5.23
CA ALA A 256 3.05 -6.52 6.31
C ALA A 256 2.50 -7.68 7.14
N SER A 257 2.20 -7.41 8.41
CA SER A 257 1.59 -8.43 9.27
C SER A 257 0.16 -8.77 8.82
N LYS A 258 -0.27 -10.00 9.11
CA LYS A 258 -1.67 -10.44 8.90
C LYS A 258 -2.68 -9.50 9.58
N GLN A 259 -2.29 -8.90 10.71
CA GLN A 259 -3.11 -7.93 11.42
C GLN A 259 -3.27 -6.62 10.64
N ALA A 260 -2.19 -6.05 10.11
CA ALA A 260 -2.24 -4.83 9.31
C ALA A 260 -3.06 -5.02 8.02
N ILE A 261 -2.92 -6.19 7.38
CA ILE A 261 -3.70 -6.55 6.18
C ILE A 261 -5.20 -6.53 6.49
N ARG A 262 -5.62 -7.22 7.55
CA ARG A 262 -7.03 -7.25 7.99
C ARG A 262 -7.57 -5.86 8.34
N GLU A 263 -6.81 -5.05 9.06
CA GLU A 263 -7.23 -3.69 9.45
C GLU A 263 -7.41 -2.77 8.23
N VAL A 264 -6.49 -2.83 7.26
CA VAL A 264 -6.59 -2.03 6.03
C VAL A 264 -7.76 -2.51 5.17
N PHE A 265 -7.98 -3.82 5.09
CA PHE A 265 -9.13 -4.39 4.38
C PHE A 265 -10.46 -3.94 5.00
N ALA A 266 -10.64 -4.09 6.32
CA ALA A 266 -11.84 -3.66 7.02
C ALA A 266 -12.13 -2.15 6.82
N ARG A 267 -11.08 -1.31 6.82
CA ARG A 267 -11.22 0.12 6.53
C ARG A 267 -11.66 0.37 5.08
N ARG A 268 -11.13 -0.36 4.11
CA ARG A 268 -11.53 -0.24 2.70
C ARG A 268 -12.98 -0.65 2.50
N GLN A 269 -13.41 -1.72 3.15
CA GLN A 269 -14.78 -2.19 3.13
C GLN A 269 -15.74 -1.14 3.70
N SER A 270 -15.45 -0.60 4.89
CA SER A 270 -16.26 0.46 5.50
C SER A 270 -16.30 1.74 4.63
N ASN A 271 -15.18 2.12 4.02
CA ASN A 271 -15.16 3.24 3.08
C ASN A 271 -16.02 2.97 1.83
N LEU A 272 -16.00 1.74 1.31
CA LEU A 272 -16.80 1.35 0.15
C LEU A 272 -18.30 1.40 0.48
N GLU A 273 -18.69 0.93 1.66
CA GLU A 273 -20.07 1.02 2.16
C GLU A 273 -20.52 2.47 2.28
N TYR A 274 -19.69 3.35 2.84
CA TYR A 274 -19.97 4.79 2.90
C TYR A 274 -20.13 5.41 1.51
N LEU A 275 -19.28 5.08 0.54
CA LEU A 275 -19.40 5.59 -0.82
C LEU A 275 -20.67 5.11 -1.52
N LYS A 276 -21.10 3.87 -1.26
CA LYS A 276 -22.36 3.31 -1.78
C LYS A 276 -23.59 3.97 -1.16
N SER A 277 -23.51 4.42 0.09
CA SER A 277 -24.61 5.09 0.76
C SER A 277 -24.68 6.60 0.50
N CYS A 278 -23.85 7.14 -0.40
CA CYS A 278 -23.77 8.57 -0.70
C CYS A 278 -24.04 8.86 -2.18
N GLN A 279 -24.65 10.02 -2.43
CA GLN A 279 -24.84 10.62 -3.74
C GLN A 279 -24.15 11.99 -3.80
N LEU A 280 -23.81 12.45 -5.00
CA LEU A 280 -23.45 13.84 -5.26
C LEU A 280 -24.67 14.56 -5.77
N GLU A 281 -24.98 15.70 -5.16
CA GLU A 281 -26.05 16.61 -5.59
C GLU A 281 -25.41 17.87 -6.14
N ASN A 282 -25.82 18.26 -7.35
CA ASN A 282 -25.45 19.54 -7.94
C ASN A 282 -26.16 20.66 -7.18
N ILE A 283 -25.41 21.66 -6.72
CA ILE A 283 -25.96 22.73 -5.86
C ILE A 283 -26.94 23.63 -6.63
N GLU A 284 -26.72 23.83 -7.93
CA GLU A 284 -27.54 24.71 -8.77
C GLU A 284 -28.75 23.98 -9.36
N THR A 285 -28.55 22.76 -9.89
CA THR A 285 -29.59 22.04 -10.63
C THR A 285 -30.36 21.04 -9.78
N GLY A 286 -29.83 20.64 -8.61
CA GLY A 286 -30.38 19.56 -7.78
C GLY A 286 -30.20 18.16 -8.36
N GLU A 287 -29.50 18.01 -9.50
CA GLU A 287 -29.22 16.71 -10.12
C GLU A 287 -28.43 15.81 -9.15
N ARG A 288 -28.86 14.55 -9.02
CA ARG A 288 -28.20 13.57 -8.15
C ARG A 288 -27.57 12.44 -8.96
N ILE A 289 -26.33 12.12 -8.60
CA ILE A 289 -25.54 11.04 -9.21
C ILE A 289 -24.89 10.22 -8.11
N ASP A 290 -24.74 8.92 -8.32
CA ASP A 290 -24.13 8.06 -7.31
C ASP A 290 -22.64 8.38 -7.12
N LEU A 291 -22.23 8.58 -5.85
CA LEU A 291 -20.85 8.93 -5.53
C LEU A 291 -19.89 7.82 -5.93
N ILE A 292 -20.28 6.56 -5.71
CA ILE A 292 -19.47 5.39 -6.02
C ILE A 292 -19.10 5.33 -7.52
N ASP A 293 -20.04 5.61 -8.42
CA ASP A 293 -19.80 5.55 -9.86
C ASP A 293 -18.76 6.58 -10.29
N LYS A 294 -18.83 7.80 -9.75
CA LYS A 294 -17.84 8.85 -10.03
C LYS A 294 -16.47 8.54 -9.43
N VAL A 295 -16.43 7.91 -8.26
CA VAL A 295 -15.15 7.46 -7.66
C VAL A 295 -14.53 6.34 -8.50
N MET A 296 -15.31 5.36 -8.95
CA MET A 296 -14.84 4.23 -9.76
C MET A 296 -14.43 4.65 -11.18
N ALA A 297 -14.95 5.76 -11.70
CA ALA A 297 -14.51 6.39 -12.94
C ALA A 297 -13.26 7.28 -12.79
N SER A 298 -12.69 7.40 -11.58
CA SER A 298 -11.54 8.28 -11.29
C SER A 298 -10.23 7.51 -11.06
N ILE A 299 -9.13 8.24 -10.84
CA ILE A 299 -7.83 7.68 -10.44
C ILE A 299 -7.86 6.93 -9.09
N SER A 300 -8.96 7.03 -8.35
CA SER A 300 -9.19 6.27 -7.13
C SER A 300 -9.39 4.77 -7.44
N ASN A 301 -9.84 4.45 -8.65
CA ASN A 301 -9.87 3.09 -9.16
C ASN A 301 -8.43 2.61 -9.45
N PRO A 302 -7.96 1.52 -8.81
CA PRO A 302 -6.64 0.95 -9.04
C PRO A 302 -6.33 0.68 -10.52
N GLU A 303 -7.32 0.24 -11.28
CA GLU A 303 -7.17 -0.08 -12.71
C GLU A 303 -6.85 1.18 -13.53
N ILE A 304 -7.65 2.24 -13.35
CA ILE A 304 -7.42 3.54 -14.02
C ILE A 304 -6.08 4.13 -13.62
N ARG A 305 -5.73 4.03 -12.33
CA ARG A 305 -4.44 4.48 -11.82
C ARG A 305 -3.27 3.73 -12.45
N ARG A 306 -3.38 2.39 -12.58
CA ARG A 306 -2.37 1.55 -13.24
C ARG A 306 -2.22 1.95 -14.71
N MET A 307 -3.33 2.12 -15.43
CA MET A 307 -3.30 2.57 -16.82
C MET A 307 -2.61 3.93 -16.99
N GLU A 308 -2.92 4.92 -16.15
CA GLU A 308 -2.26 6.24 -16.21
C GLU A 308 -0.75 6.15 -15.94
N LEU A 309 -0.35 5.34 -14.94
CA LEU A 309 1.07 5.15 -14.62
C LEU A 309 1.83 4.45 -15.75
N MET A 310 1.25 3.40 -16.33
CA MET A 310 1.81 2.69 -17.48
C MET A 310 1.96 3.62 -18.68
N ASN A 311 0.92 4.42 -18.95
CA ASN A 311 0.95 5.40 -20.03
C ASN A 311 2.06 6.44 -19.81
N THR A 312 2.15 6.99 -18.59
CA THR A 312 3.19 7.95 -18.20
C THR A 312 4.59 7.39 -18.45
N ILE A 313 4.82 6.13 -18.09
CA ILE A 313 6.11 5.45 -18.24
C ILE A 313 6.45 5.19 -19.71
N ALA A 314 5.52 4.60 -20.46
CA ALA A 314 5.72 4.29 -21.88
C ALA A 314 6.04 5.55 -22.69
N PHE A 315 5.29 6.62 -22.46
CA PHE A 315 5.52 7.89 -23.14
C PHE A 315 6.76 8.65 -22.62
N THR A 316 7.16 8.46 -21.36
CA THR A 316 8.46 8.98 -20.89
C THR A 316 9.62 8.30 -21.62
N GLU A 317 9.51 6.99 -21.87
CA GLU A 317 10.49 6.24 -22.67
C GLU A 317 10.48 6.69 -24.13
N LYS A 318 9.30 6.88 -24.74
CA LYS A 318 9.16 7.46 -26.09
C LYS A 318 9.83 8.84 -26.19
N TYR A 319 9.60 9.71 -25.20
CA TYR A 319 10.26 11.01 -25.12
C TYR A 319 11.79 10.86 -25.02
N ALA A 320 12.28 9.99 -24.15
CA ALA A 320 13.71 9.75 -23.98
C ALA A 320 14.36 9.24 -25.28
N ALA A 321 13.69 8.34 -26.00
CA ALA A 321 14.15 7.85 -27.29
C ALA A 321 14.26 8.98 -28.33
N GLY A 322 13.26 9.87 -28.39
CA GLY A 322 13.28 11.06 -29.26
C GLY A 322 14.43 12.02 -28.93
N GLN A 323 14.77 12.18 -27.64
CA GLN A 323 15.91 12.99 -27.18
C GLN A 323 17.26 12.27 -27.23
N LYS A 324 17.32 11.01 -27.72
CA LYS A 324 18.52 10.16 -27.70
C LYS A 324 19.13 9.99 -26.29
N HIS A 325 18.30 10.06 -25.26
CA HIS A 325 18.67 9.82 -23.88
C HIS A 325 18.76 8.32 -23.58
N VAL A 326 19.54 7.96 -22.56
CA VAL A 326 19.76 6.57 -22.15
C VAL A 326 18.99 6.24 -20.88
N GLY A 327 18.43 5.03 -20.83
CA GLY A 327 17.73 4.50 -19.67
C GLY A 327 18.66 3.80 -18.69
N MET A 328 18.32 3.90 -17.41
CA MET A 328 18.93 3.13 -16.33
C MET A 328 17.85 2.69 -15.34
N PHE A 329 17.96 1.44 -14.90
CA PHE A 329 17.15 0.91 -13.81
C PHE A 329 18.02 0.79 -12.57
N LEU A 330 17.61 1.42 -11.48
CA LEU A 330 18.38 1.47 -10.24
C LEU A 330 17.60 0.89 -9.08
N THR A 331 18.31 0.18 -8.21
CA THR A 331 17.83 -0.27 -6.92
C THR A 331 18.69 0.36 -5.84
N VAL A 332 18.06 1.08 -4.91
CA VAL A 332 18.72 1.67 -3.73
C VAL A 332 18.06 1.11 -2.47
N THR A 333 18.86 0.46 -1.63
CA THR A 333 18.39 -0.20 -0.39
C THR A 333 18.95 0.52 0.85
N THR A 334 18.59 0.05 2.04
CA THR A 334 19.07 0.55 3.34
C THR A 334 20.23 -0.30 3.88
N PRO A 335 21.06 0.19 4.84
CA PRO A 335 22.02 -0.67 5.52
C PRO A 335 21.32 -1.78 6.33
N SER A 336 22.03 -2.86 6.66
CA SER A 336 21.43 -4.03 7.34
C SER A 336 20.76 -3.69 8.67
N LYS A 337 21.20 -2.67 9.40
CA LYS A 337 20.56 -2.25 10.67
C LYS A 337 19.09 -1.83 10.52
N TYR A 338 18.63 -1.54 9.29
CA TYR A 338 17.23 -1.24 9.00
C TYR A 338 16.39 -2.50 8.75
N HIS A 339 17.02 -3.65 8.56
CA HIS A 339 16.39 -4.93 8.25
C HIS A 339 16.16 -5.75 9.54
N PRO A 340 14.90 -6.00 9.96
CA PRO A 340 14.58 -6.75 11.17
C PRO A 340 14.97 -8.23 11.12
N THR A 341 15.09 -8.79 9.92
CA THR A 341 15.43 -10.20 9.73
C THR A 341 16.53 -10.36 8.69
N ARG A 342 17.19 -11.51 8.71
CA ARG A 342 18.20 -11.90 7.72
C ARG A 342 17.99 -13.37 7.35
N VAL A 343 18.36 -13.72 6.13
CA VAL A 343 18.36 -15.11 5.66
C VAL A 343 19.75 -15.70 5.86
N VAL A 344 19.81 -16.89 6.45
CA VAL A 344 21.04 -17.65 6.67
C VAL A 344 20.89 -19.04 6.07
N GLY A 345 21.95 -19.58 5.46
CA GLY A 345 21.90 -20.84 4.73
C GLY A 345 21.93 -20.63 3.21
N LYS A 346 21.76 -21.71 2.45
CA LYS A 346 21.68 -21.70 0.98
C LYS A 346 20.70 -22.79 0.52
N GLY A 347 19.96 -22.52 -0.56
CA GLY A 347 19.02 -23.47 -1.15
C GLY A 347 17.93 -23.89 -0.16
N ASP A 348 17.61 -25.18 -0.13
CA ASP A 348 16.55 -25.72 0.73
C ASP A 348 16.82 -25.59 2.24
N ASN A 349 18.03 -25.18 2.63
CA ASN A 349 18.43 -24.94 4.03
C ASN A 349 18.35 -23.47 4.45
N GLU A 350 17.73 -22.60 3.64
CA GLU A 350 17.51 -21.20 4.02
C GLU A 350 16.61 -21.09 5.25
N LYS A 351 17.08 -20.34 6.24
CA LYS A 351 16.36 -20.05 7.48
C LYS A 351 16.33 -18.57 7.73
N VAL A 352 15.15 -18.07 8.08
CA VAL A 352 14.98 -16.69 8.54
C VAL A 352 15.43 -16.59 9.98
N GLN A 353 16.26 -15.61 10.27
CA GLN A 353 16.74 -15.29 11.63
C GLN A 353 16.51 -13.81 11.93
N LEU A 354 16.29 -13.49 13.19
CA LEU A 354 16.28 -12.10 13.64
C LEU A 354 17.67 -11.48 13.47
N ASN A 355 17.71 -10.22 13.02
CA ASN A 355 18.95 -9.52 12.76
C ASN A 355 19.40 -8.70 13.96
N HIS A 356 20.49 -9.10 14.60
CA HIS A 356 21.03 -8.39 15.76
C HIS A 356 21.45 -6.94 15.50
N LYS A 357 21.81 -6.58 14.27
CA LYS A 357 22.13 -5.18 13.93
C LYS A 357 20.93 -4.25 13.99
N TRP A 358 19.71 -4.80 13.96
CA TRP A 358 18.46 -4.03 14.06
C TRP A 358 18.02 -3.85 15.51
N ASP A 359 18.44 -4.73 16.43
CA ASP A 359 17.86 -4.86 17.77
C ASP A 359 17.98 -3.58 18.61
N ASP A 360 19.12 -2.88 18.52
CA ASP A 360 19.38 -1.67 19.32
C ASP A 360 18.54 -0.47 18.86
N GLU A 361 18.32 -0.36 17.55
CA GLU A 361 17.70 0.81 16.95
C GLU A 361 16.23 0.57 16.64
N ALA A 362 15.77 -0.65 16.39
CA ALA A 362 14.40 -0.96 15.97
C ALA A 362 13.85 0.01 14.89
N TYR A 363 14.57 0.17 13.78
CA TYR A 363 14.14 1.09 12.71
C TYR A 363 12.82 0.63 12.09
N SER A 364 11.88 1.57 11.99
CA SER A 364 10.61 1.32 11.31
C SER A 364 10.76 1.50 9.80
N PRO A 365 9.84 0.97 8.97
CA PRO A 365 9.76 1.28 7.55
C PRO A 365 9.70 2.80 7.26
N LYS A 366 9.12 3.58 8.18
CA LYS A 366 9.09 5.04 8.08
C LYS A 366 10.46 5.69 8.28
N ASP A 367 11.31 5.09 9.12
CA ASP A 367 12.68 5.54 9.33
C ASP A 367 13.56 5.19 8.13
N GLY A 368 13.42 3.97 7.59
CA GLY A 368 14.06 3.58 6.32
C GLY A 368 13.68 4.50 5.17
N GLN A 369 12.40 4.84 5.02
CA GLN A 369 11.94 5.79 4.00
C GLN A 369 12.51 7.20 4.21
N ARG A 370 12.66 7.63 5.47
CA ARG A 370 13.27 8.93 5.80
C ARG A 370 14.76 8.95 5.43
N TYR A 371 15.47 7.86 5.70
CA TYR A 371 16.86 7.67 5.27
C TYR A 371 16.98 7.79 3.74
N LEU A 372 16.16 7.06 2.98
CA LEU A 372 16.20 7.09 1.51
C LEU A 372 15.85 8.48 0.95
N CYS A 373 14.85 9.15 1.53
CA CYS A 373 14.53 10.54 1.17
C CYS A 373 15.69 11.51 1.45
N ASN A 374 16.41 11.32 2.55
CA ASN A 374 17.54 12.17 2.95
C ASN A 374 18.72 12.01 1.97
N ILE A 375 19.11 10.77 1.65
CA ILE A 375 20.19 10.54 0.67
C ILE A 375 19.79 11.05 -0.71
N TRP A 376 18.54 10.89 -1.13
CA TRP A 376 18.04 11.43 -2.40
C TRP A 376 18.08 12.96 -2.43
N SER A 377 17.78 13.63 -1.32
CA SER A 377 17.90 15.09 -1.24
C SER A 377 19.34 15.56 -1.44
N LYS A 378 20.32 14.82 -0.90
CA LYS A 378 21.75 15.07 -1.10
C LYS A 378 22.17 14.78 -2.54
N MET A 379 21.71 13.68 -3.13
CA MET A 379 21.94 13.35 -4.54
C MET A 379 21.42 14.44 -5.48
N ARG A 380 20.18 14.92 -5.26
CA ARG A 380 19.60 16.02 -6.07
C ARG A 380 20.38 17.32 -5.96
N THR A 381 20.92 17.63 -4.78
CA THR A 381 21.78 18.80 -4.58
C THR A 381 23.05 18.64 -5.41
N ALA A 382 23.72 17.48 -5.31
CA ALA A 382 24.89 17.18 -6.11
C ALA A 382 24.60 17.18 -7.63
N PHE A 383 23.44 16.68 -8.08
CA PHE A 383 23.05 16.76 -9.48
C PHE A 383 22.96 18.21 -9.94
N LYS A 384 22.30 19.08 -9.16
CA LYS A 384 22.20 20.51 -9.47
C LYS A 384 23.58 21.17 -9.55
N ASP A 385 24.43 20.94 -8.56
CA ASP A 385 25.77 21.55 -8.48
C ASP A 385 26.67 21.11 -9.64
N ASN A 386 26.50 19.87 -10.12
CA ASN A 386 27.24 19.31 -11.25
C ASN A 386 26.51 19.46 -12.59
N LYS A 387 25.40 20.20 -12.65
CA LYS A 387 24.58 20.40 -13.86
C LYS A 387 24.13 19.08 -14.53
N LEU A 388 23.83 18.08 -13.72
CA LEU A 388 23.33 16.78 -14.14
C LEU A 388 21.81 16.78 -14.15
N SER A 389 21.23 16.30 -15.24
CA SER A 389 19.78 16.24 -15.44
C SER A 389 19.30 14.81 -15.52
N VAL A 390 18.35 14.46 -14.66
CA VAL A 390 17.74 13.12 -14.61
C VAL A 390 16.24 13.24 -14.46
N TYR A 391 15.49 12.37 -15.12
CA TYR A 391 14.03 12.32 -15.02
C TYR A 391 13.53 10.88 -15.15
N GLY A 392 12.29 10.62 -14.75
CA GLY A 392 11.67 9.29 -14.80
C GLY A 392 10.73 9.04 -13.63
N MET A 393 10.75 7.82 -13.10
CA MET A 393 9.81 7.35 -12.07
C MET A 393 10.54 6.62 -10.95
N ARG A 394 10.14 6.90 -9.70
CA ARG A 394 10.57 6.17 -8.50
C ARG A 394 9.40 5.39 -7.92
N VAL A 395 9.63 4.12 -7.65
CA VAL A 395 8.76 3.20 -6.91
C VAL A 395 9.40 2.90 -5.56
N VAL A 396 8.58 2.87 -4.51
CA VAL A 396 8.96 2.34 -3.20
C VAL A 396 8.26 1.02 -3.01
N GLU A 397 9.02 -0.04 -2.78
CA GLU A 397 8.51 -1.38 -2.55
C GLU A 397 9.02 -1.88 -1.20
N PRO A 398 8.19 -2.52 -0.36
CA PRO A 398 8.68 -3.19 0.82
C PRO A 398 9.46 -4.44 0.43
N HIS A 399 10.59 -4.67 1.09
CA HIS A 399 11.23 -5.97 1.17
C HIS A 399 10.38 -6.91 2.06
N HIS A 400 10.63 -8.22 2.03
CA HIS A 400 9.82 -9.21 2.75
C HIS A 400 9.73 -8.98 4.27
N ASP A 401 10.68 -8.25 4.85
CA ASP A 401 10.71 -7.84 6.26
C ASP A 401 10.08 -6.45 6.53
N GLY A 402 9.45 -5.86 5.51
CA GLY A 402 8.80 -4.55 5.55
C GLY A 402 9.75 -3.37 5.30
N THR A 403 11.05 -3.58 5.13
CA THR A 403 12.03 -2.50 4.92
C THR A 403 11.86 -1.89 3.53
N PRO A 404 11.75 -0.55 3.37
CA PRO A 404 11.53 0.05 2.05
C PRO A 404 12.79 -0.03 1.18
N HIS A 405 12.62 -0.43 -0.08
CA HIS A 405 13.58 -0.30 -1.15
C HIS A 405 13.08 0.70 -2.20
N TRP A 406 14.00 1.41 -2.86
CA TRP A 406 13.68 2.27 -3.98
C TRP A 406 14.09 1.61 -5.28
N HIS A 407 13.12 1.43 -6.16
CA HIS A 407 13.34 1.04 -7.55
C HIS A 407 13.07 2.25 -8.44
N MET A 408 14.01 2.57 -9.33
CA MET A 408 13.97 3.80 -10.10
C MET A 408 14.22 3.50 -11.57
N MET A 409 13.31 3.94 -12.43
CA MET A 409 13.54 4.02 -13.86
C MET A 409 13.89 5.47 -14.18
N LEU A 410 15.16 5.71 -14.51
CA LEU A 410 15.68 7.05 -14.78
C LEU A 410 16.25 7.15 -16.19
N PHE A 411 16.17 8.34 -16.77
CA PHE A 411 16.71 8.71 -18.06
C PHE A 411 17.60 9.93 -17.93
N CYS A 412 18.67 9.97 -18.71
CA CYS A 412 19.60 11.10 -18.79
C CYS A 412 20.29 11.16 -20.15
N GLU A 413 21.02 12.25 -20.40
CA GLU A 413 21.92 12.33 -21.54
C GLU A 413 23.05 11.27 -21.44
N ARG A 414 23.45 10.68 -22.57
CA ARG A 414 24.44 9.58 -22.61
C ARG A 414 25.77 9.95 -21.93
N ARG A 415 26.25 11.18 -22.12
CA ARG A 415 27.52 11.66 -21.52
C ARG A 415 27.45 11.81 -19.99
N GLN A 416 26.26 12.05 -19.44
CA GLN A 416 26.06 12.29 -18.00
C GLN A 416 25.88 11.00 -17.20
N ARG A 417 25.57 9.88 -17.88
CA ARG A 417 25.20 8.61 -17.23
C ARG A 417 26.18 8.16 -16.16
N GLN A 418 27.47 8.13 -16.46
CA GLN A 418 28.47 7.64 -15.51
C GLN A 418 28.58 8.55 -14.29
N GLN A 419 28.61 9.87 -14.50
CA GLN A 419 28.66 10.86 -13.41
C GLN A 419 27.44 10.75 -12.48
N ILE A 420 26.25 10.53 -13.04
CA ILE A 420 25.01 10.30 -12.27
C ILE A 420 25.14 9.03 -11.42
N ILE A 421 25.58 7.92 -12.03
CA ILE A 421 25.79 6.64 -11.35
C ILE A 421 26.80 6.80 -10.20
N ASP A 422 27.91 7.49 -10.42
CA ASP A 422 28.95 7.69 -9.42
C ASP A 422 28.46 8.53 -8.25
N VAL A 423 27.70 9.60 -8.51
CA VAL A 423 27.06 10.41 -7.48
C VAL A 423 26.08 9.57 -6.66
N MET A 424 25.19 8.81 -7.31
CA MET A 424 24.22 7.98 -6.61
C MET A 424 24.88 6.88 -5.79
N ARG A 425 25.86 6.17 -6.36
CA ARG A 425 26.61 5.12 -5.67
C ARG A 425 27.34 5.68 -4.44
N ARG A 426 28.00 6.84 -4.57
CA ARG A 426 28.70 7.51 -3.46
C ARG A 426 27.77 7.79 -2.28
N TYR A 427 26.58 8.32 -2.53
CA TYR A 427 25.63 8.64 -1.45
C TYR A 427 24.92 7.40 -0.90
N ALA A 428 24.65 6.39 -1.74
CA ALA A 428 24.04 5.13 -1.30
C ALA A 428 24.99 4.34 -0.37
N LEU A 429 26.30 4.39 -0.63
CA LEU A 429 27.33 3.73 0.18
C LEU A 429 27.91 4.61 1.29
N LYS A 430 27.37 5.82 1.55
CA LYS A 430 27.97 6.74 2.52
C LYS A 430 27.86 6.27 3.97
N GLU A 431 26.80 5.54 4.30
CA GLU A 431 26.52 5.03 5.65
C GLU A 431 26.76 3.51 5.67
N ASP A 432 27.56 3.06 6.65
CA ASP A 432 27.97 1.67 6.89
C ASP A 432 28.60 1.02 5.63
N SER A 433 29.57 1.71 5.00
CA SER A 433 30.18 1.31 3.74
C SER A 433 30.99 0.01 3.80
N ASP A 434 31.52 -0.28 4.98
CA ASP A 434 32.35 -1.43 5.34
C ASP A 434 31.54 -2.70 5.62
N GLU A 435 30.21 -2.60 5.68
CA GLU A 435 29.35 -3.76 5.85
C GLU A 435 29.55 -4.79 4.73
N ARG A 436 29.67 -6.06 5.13
CA ARG A 436 29.80 -7.18 4.20
C ARG A 436 28.65 -7.17 3.17
N GLY A 437 29.01 -7.02 1.91
CA GLY A 437 28.05 -6.98 0.81
C GLY A 437 27.45 -5.61 0.53
N ALA A 438 27.81 -4.56 1.27
CA ALA A 438 27.32 -3.20 1.06
C ALA A 438 27.56 -2.74 -0.39
N ALA A 439 28.78 -2.88 -0.89
CA ALA A 439 29.15 -2.53 -2.27
C ALA A 439 28.32 -3.27 -3.33
N LYS A 440 27.80 -4.47 -3.01
CA LYS A 440 27.00 -5.30 -3.93
C LYS A 440 25.51 -5.00 -3.86
N TYR A 441 24.96 -4.81 -2.66
CA TYR A 441 23.50 -4.82 -2.43
C TYR A 441 22.90 -3.43 -2.15
N ARG A 442 23.71 -2.41 -1.82
CA ARG A 442 23.19 -1.07 -1.45
C ARG A 442 22.78 -0.24 -2.65
N PHE A 443 23.45 -0.47 -3.78
CA PHE A 443 23.21 0.24 -5.03
C PHE A 443 23.48 -0.68 -6.22
N GLU A 444 22.43 -1.00 -6.96
CA GLU A 444 22.51 -1.70 -8.24
C GLU A 444 22.03 -0.76 -9.35
N CYS A 445 22.72 -0.73 -10.48
CA CYS A 445 22.32 0.05 -11.64
C CYS A 445 22.50 -0.78 -12.91
N LYS A 446 21.41 -1.08 -13.59
CA LYS A 446 21.38 -1.78 -14.88
C LYS A 446 21.19 -0.77 -16.00
N HIS A 447 21.95 -0.94 -17.08
CA HIS A 447 21.67 -0.22 -18.32
C HIS A 447 20.39 -0.78 -18.94
N MET A 448 19.53 0.09 -19.44
CA MET A 448 18.34 -0.34 -20.17
C MET A 448 18.49 0.04 -21.63
N ASN A 449 18.38 -0.97 -22.50
CA ASN A 449 18.22 -0.75 -23.94
C ASN A 449 16.80 -0.24 -24.21
N LYS A 450 16.59 0.40 -25.37
CA LYS A 450 15.27 0.91 -25.78
C LYS A 450 14.20 -0.20 -25.70
N GLY A 451 13.05 0.11 -25.10
CA GLY A 451 11.90 -0.80 -24.94
C GLY A 451 11.94 -1.68 -23.68
N GLY A 452 13.08 -1.77 -22.99
CA GLY A 452 13.20 -2.61 -21.78
C GLY A 452 12.85 -1.90 -20.49
N ALA A 453 12.93 -0.56 -20.45
CA ALA A 453 12.80 0.21 -19.21
C ALA A 453 11.37 0.19 -18.67
N ALA A 454 10.37 0.41 -19.53
CA ALA A 454 8.95 0.36 -19.18
C ALA A 454 8.52 -1.03 -18.70
N GLY A 455 8.94 -2.09 -19.41
CA GLY A 455 8.61 -3.48 -19.03
C GLY A 455 9.13 -3.85 -17.63
N TYR A 456 10.34 -3.40 -17.28
CA TYR A 456 10.93 -3.73 -15.99
C TYR A 456 10.20 -3.05 -14.82
N ILE A 457 9.83 -1.77 -14.95
CA ILE A 457 9.07 -1.06 -13.92
C ILE A 457 7.59 -1.47 -13.87
N ALA A 458 7.03 -2.00 -14.96
CA ALA A 458 5.66 -2.51 -15.02
C ALA A 458 5.42 -3.64 -14.02
N LYS A 459 6.40 -4.53 -13.83
CA LYS A 459 6.38 -5.58 -12.80
C LYS A 459 6.12 -4.99 -11.42
N TYR A 460 6.83 -3.92 -11.07
CA TYR A 460 6.67 -3.25 -9.78
C TYR A 460 5.32 -2.54 -9.67
N ILE A 461 4.79 -1.99 -10.77
CA ILE A 461 3.45 -1.39 -10.77
C ILE A 461 2.38 -2.44 -10.46
N ALA A 462 2.39 -3.56 -11.18
CA ALA A 462 1.43 -4.63 -10.98
C ALA A 462 1.49 -5.18 -9.55
N LYS A 463 2.69 -5.46 -9.03
CA LYS A 463 2.92 -5.90 -7.64
C LYS A 463 2.42 -4.92 -6.57
N ASN A 464 2.43 -3.62 -6.84
CA ASN A 464 2.20 -2.58 -5.83
C ASN A 464 0.79 -1.97 -5.86
N ILE A 465 -0.06 -2.28 -6.84
CA ILE A 465 -1.39 -1.66 -7.01
C ILE A 465 -2.52 -2.65 -6.81
N ASP A 466 -2.64 -3.65 -7.69
CA ASP A 466 -3.82 -4.52 -7.77
C ASP A 466 -3.51 -5.99 -8.10
N GLY A 467 -2.24 -6.35 -8.35
CA GLY A 467 -1.87 -7.70 -8.76
C GLY A 467 -2.38 -8.07 -10.16
N TYR A 468 -2.80 -7.08 -10.97
CA TYR A 468 -3.40 -7.31 -12.29
C TYR A 468 -2.47 -8.07 -13.24
N ALA A 469 -3.03 -9.05 -13.96
CA ALA A 469 -2.35 -9.94 -14.90
C ALA A 469 -1.27 -10.84 -14.28
N LEU A 470 -1.30 -11.03 -12.95
CA LEU A 470 -0.39 -11.91 -12.20
C LEU A 470 -1.12 -13.11 -11.57
N GLU A 471 -2.28 -13.49 -12.11
CA GLU A 471 -3.08 -14.60 -11.60
C GLU A 471 -2.32 -15.93 -11.78
N GLY A 472 -2.12 -16.67 -10.69
CA GLY A 472 -1.37 -17.93 -10.68
C GLY A 472 0.16 -17.77 -10.65
N GLU A 473 0.68 -16.56 -10.83
CA GLU A 473 2.12 -16.28 -10.72
C GLU A 473 2.56 -16.16 -9.26
N ARG A 474 3.79 -16.62 -8.98
CA ARG A 474 4.41 -16.60 -7.65
C ARG A 474 5.56 -15.62 -7.60
N ASP A 475 5.69 -14.95 -6.47
CA ASP A 475 6.81 -14.07 -6.20
C ASP A 475 8.11 -14.88 -6.08
N HIS A 476 9.14 -14.52 -6.85
CA HIS A 476 10.41 -15.28 -6.86
C HIS A 476 11.17 -15.20 -5.53
N GLU A 477 10.97 -14.15 -4.74
CA GLU A 477 11.71 -13.98 -3.49
C GLU A 477 11.01 -14.72 -2.34
N THR A 478 9.69 -14.71 -2.30
CA THR A 478 8.86 -15.22 -1.18
C THR A 478 8.12 -16.53 -1.48
N GLY A 479 7.86 -16.84 -2.75
CA GLY A 479 7.08 -18.00 -3.19
C GLY A 479 5.55 -17.84 -3.05
N GLU A 480 5.08 -16.71 -2.49
CA GLU A 480 3.66 -16.38 -2.32
C GLU A 480 2.99 -16.05 -3.66
N LEU A 481 1.65 -16.19 -3.74
CA LEU A 481 0.89 -15.72 -4.89
C LEU A 481 1.01 -14.19 -5.02
N LEU A 482 1.22 -13.69 -6.24
CA LEU A 482 1.41 -12.26 -6.47
C LEU A 482 0.18 -11.41 -6.09
N THR A 483 -1.02 -11.99 -6.07
CA THR A 483 -2.25 -11.36 -5.57
C THR A 483 -2.21 -11.09 -4.06
N ASP A 484 -1.74 -12.05 -3.27
CA ASP A 484 -1.64 -11.94 -1.81
C ASP A 484 -0.53 -10.96 -1.43
N SER A 485 0.58 -11.00 -2.17
CA SER A 485 1.67 -10.03 -2.08
C SER A 485 1.17 -8.60 -2.33
N ALA A 486 0.32 -8.37 -3.34
CA ALA A 486 -0.20 -7.04 -3.63
C ALA A 486 -1.06 -6.47 -2.48
N ALA A 487 -1.88 -7.31 -1.83
CA ALA A 487 -2.66 -6.92 -0.65
C ALA A 487 -1.75 -6.52 0.52
N ALA A 488 -0.70 -7.31 0.79
CA ALA A 488 0.27 -7.04 1.85
C ALA A 488 1.09 -5.76 1.60
N VAL A 489 1.61 -5.58 0.40
CA VAL A 489 2.33 -4.38 -0.04
C VAL A 489 1.45 -3.12 0.11
N THR A 490 0.18 -3.24 -0.26
CA THR A 490 -0.76 -2.13 -0.15
C THR A 490 -1.13 -1.81 1.30
N ALA A 491 -1.28 -2.84 2.14
CA ALA A 491 -1.48 -2.66 3.58
C ALA A 491 -0.26 -1.99 4.23
N TRP A 492 0.95 -2.41 3.87
CA TRP A 492 2.20 -1.78 4.29
C TRP A 492 2.21 -0.28 3.94
N ALA A 493 1.97 0.06 2.68
CA ALA A 493 1.99 1.45 2.23
C ALA A 493 0.95 2.32 2.97
N ALA A 494 -0.24 1.76 3.24
CA ALA A 494 -1.32 2.45 3.93
C ALA A 494 -1.07 2.61 5.44
N THR A 495 -0.49 1.61 6.10
CA THR A 495 -0.13 1.62 7.52
C THR A 495 0.97 2.64 7.79
N TRP A 496 2.05 2.57 7.01
CA TRP A 496 3.22 3.45 7.17
C TRP A 496 3.05 4.83 6.53
N ARG A 497 2.01 4.99 5.71
CA ARG A 497 1.70 6.21 4.92
C ARG A 497 2.84 6.57 3.98
N ILE A 498 3.35 5.58 3.24
CA ILE A 498 4.47 5.74 2.31
C ILE A 498 3.93 5.80 0.87
N PRO A 499 4.06 6.95 0.17
CA PRO A 499 3.71 7.03 -1.24
C PRO A 499 4.68 6.19 -2.09
N GLN A 500 4.13 5.22 -2.81
CA GLN A 500 4.91 4.27 -3.63
C GLN A 500 5.47 4.95 -4.89
N PHE A 501 4.60 5.50 -5.74
CA PHE A 501 4.98 6.07 -7.04
C PHE A 501 5.26 7.58 -6.96
N ARG A 502 6.37 8.03 -7.54
CA ARG A 502 6.68 9.45 -7.66
C ARG A 502 7.45 9.77 -8.95
N PRO A 503 6.89 10.60 -9.86
CA PRO A 503 7.61 11.16 -10.99
C PRO A 503 8.79 12.02 -10.54
N ILE A 504 9.86 12.00 -11.32
CA ILE A 504 11.08 12.80 -11.13
C ILE A 504 11.33 13.56 -12.42
N GLY A 505 11.48 14.88 -12.35
CA GLY A 505 11.82 15.71 -13.53
C GLY A 505 10.77 15.75 -14.65
N LEU A 506 9.59 15.15 -14.47
CA LEU A 506 8.49 15.19 -15.43
C LEU A 506 7.52 16.36 -15.12
N PRO A 507 6.83 16.92 -16.13
CA PRO A 507 5.77 17.91 -15.91
C PRO A 507 4.63 17.38 -15.04
N SER A 508 3.85 18.32 -14.48
CA SER A 508 2.80 17.97 -13.51
C SER A 508 1.68 17.14 -14.14
N MET A 509 1.40 15.96 -13.57
CA MET A 509 0.21 15.16 -13.90
C MET A 509 -1.09 15.90 -13.56
N GLY A 510 -1.06 16.83 -12.61
CA GLY A 510 -2.23 17.63 -12.26
C GLY A 510 -2.67 18.51 -13.44
N VAL A 511 -1.72 19.18 -14.09
CA VAL A 511 -2.01 20.01 -15.28
C VAL A 511 -2.49 19.13 -16.43
N TYR A 512 -1.82 18.01 -16.69
CA TYR A 512 -2.23 17.03 -17.69
C TYR A 512 -3.70 16.60 -17.52
N ARG A 513 -4.11 16.28 -16.27
CA ARG A 513 -5.48 15.89 -15.96
C ARG A 513 -6.50 17.01 -16.14
N GLU A 514 -6.14 18.27 -15.83
CA GLU A 514 -7.04 19.40 -16.03
C GLU A 514 -7.17 19.75 -17.52
N CYS A 515 -6.08 19.70 -18.30
CA CYS A 515 -6.15 19.87 -19.76
C CYS A 515 -7.05 18.83 -20.43
N ARG A 516 -7.04 17.56 -19.96
CA ARG A 516 -7.93 16.48 -20.45
C ARG A 516 -9.42 16.67 -20.18
N ARG A 517 -9.78 17.63 -19.31
CA ARG A 517 -11.18 18.04 -19.10
C ARG A 517 -11.65 18.97 -20.21
N ILE A 518 -10.74 19.67 -20.89
CA ILE A 518 -11.01 20.63 -21.96
C ILE A 518 -11.03 19.86 -23.27
N ARG A 519 -12.20 19.31 -23.61
CA ARG A 519 -12.42 18.52 -24.82
C ARG A 519 -13.15 19.34 -25.86
N SER A 520 -12.81 19.10 -27.13
CA SER A 520 -13.50 19.71 -28.29
C SER A 520 -13.46 21.24 -28.33
N ILE A 521 -12.56 21.87 -27.57
CA ILE A 521 -12.35 23.32 -27.52
C ILE A 521 -10.86 23.58 -27.76
N SER A 522 -10.55 24.48 -28.68
CA SER A 522 -9.20 25.01 -28.88
C SER A 522 -8.97 26.20 -27.96
N LEU A 523 -7.80 26.27 -27.34
CA LEU A 523 -7.36 27.40 -26.53
C LEU A 523 -6.48 28.39 -27.30
N ALA A 524 -6.24 28.18 -28.59
CA ALA A 524 -5.33 29.01 -29.38
C ALA A 524 -5.76 30.49 -29.43
N GLU A 525 -7.06 30.76 -29.55
CA GLU A 525 -7.59 32.13 -29.60
C GLU A 525 -7.61 32.82 -28.23
N THR A 526 -7.89 32.06 -27.16
CA THR A 526 -8.00 32.61 -25.80
C THR A 526 -6.63 32.77 -25.12
N PHE A 527 -5.68 31.90 -25.44
CA PHE A 527 -4.31 31.91 -24.92
C PHE A 527 -3.32 32.13 -26.07
N ASP A 528 -2.81 31.03 -26.62
CA ASP A 528 -1.94 30.99 -27.80
C ASP A 528 -1.76 29.53 -28.27
N GLU A 529 -1.07 29.36 -29.39
CA GLU A 529 -0.72 28.05 -29.96
C GLU A 529 0.14 27.17 -29.03
N THR A 530 0.93 27.76 -28.14
CA THR A 530 1.80 27.00 -27.23
C THR A 530 0.99 26.33 -26.13
N VAL A 531 -0.04 27.02 -25.61
CA VAL A 531 -0.99 26.48 -24.64
C VAL A 531 -1.88 25.44 -25.30
N GLU A 532 -2.32 25.69 -26.54
CA GLU A 532 -3.12 24.72 -27.30
C GLU A 532 -2.33 23.43 -27.56
N ALA A 533 -1.04 23.52 -27.91
CA ALA A 533 -0.19 22.34 -28.07
C ALA A 533 -0.13 21.47 -26.79
N VAL A 534 -0.08 22.10 -25.61
CA VAL A 534 -0.11 21.39 -24.32
C VAL A 534 -1.47 20.72 -24.10
N ARG A 535 -2.57 21.45 -24.33
CA ARG A 535 -3.94 20.93 -24.14
C ARG A 535 -4.23 19.79 -25.11
N HIS A 536 -3.95 19.99 -26.39
CA HIS A 536 -4.13 19.01 -27.46
C HIS A 536 -3.36 17.72 -27.18
N ALA A 537 -2.08 17.81 -26.84
CA ALA A 537 -1.28 16.64 -26.49
C ALA A 537 -1.86 15.89 -25.28
N ALA A 538 -2.38 16.62 -24.29
CA ALA A 538 -3.01 16.01 -23.13
C ALA A 538 -4.32 15.28 -23.48
N ASP A 539 -5.18 15.88 -24.30
CA ASP A 539 -6.47 15.33 -24.74
C ASP A 539 -6.30 14.02 -25.53
N GLU A 540 -5.42 14.03 -26.54
CA GLU A 540 -5.02 12.86 -27.34
C GLU A 540 -4.34 11.77 -26.50
N GLY A 541 -3.82 12.12 -25.34
CA GLY A 541 -3.13 11.20 -24.45
C GLY A 541 -1.68 10.90 -24.85
N ASP A 542 -1.10 11.68 -25.77
CA ASP A 542 0.34 11.62 -26.09
C ASP A 542 1.14 12.38 -25.03
N PHE A 543 1.52 11.64 -23.99
CA PHE A 543 2.26 12.22 -22.89
C PHE A 543 3.70 12.63 -23.29
N ALA A 544 4.27 12.09 -24.37
CA ALA A 544 5.59 12.51 -24.85
C ALA A 544 5.53 13.89 -25.50
N ALA A 545 4.52 14.13 -26.33
CA ALA A 545 4.22 15.44 -26.90
C ALA A 545 3.89 16.45 -25.78
N TYR A 546 3.14 16.04 -24.76
CA TYR A 546 2.86 16.88 -23.59
C TYR A 546 4.13 17.28 -22.85
N ILE A 547 5.09 16.37 -22.66
CA ILE A 547 6.39 16.70 -22.03
C ILE A 547 7.11 17.76 -22.86
N MET A 548 7.18 17.59 -24.19
CA MET A 548 7.79 18.57 -25.09
C MET A 548 7.10 19.94 -25.00
N ALA A 549 5.78 19.98 -25.10
CA ALA A 549 4.99 21.21 -25.10
C ALA A 549 5.06 21.98 -23.76
N GLN A 550 5.30 21.28 -22.64
CA GLN A 550 5.55 21.89 -21.33
C GLN A 550 6.99 22.43 -21.13
N GLY A 551 7.80 22.46 -22.19
CA GLY A 551 9.19 22.90 -22.13
C GLY A 551 10.20 21.80 -21.78
N GLY A 552 9.79 20.52 -21.84
CA GLY A 552 10.66 19.37 -21.63
C GLY A 552 10.79 18.92 -20.17
N THR A 553 11.82 18.11 -19.91
CA THR A 553 12.09 17.55 -18.57
C THR A 553 12.90 18.51 -17.72
N ASN A 554 12.71 18.45 -16.40
CA ASN A 554 13.35 19.33 -15.41
C ASN A 554 13.11 20.83 -15.67
N CYS A 555 12.05 21.19 -16.40
CA CYS A 555 11.70 22.58 -16.68
C CYS A 555 11.01 23.23 -15.46
N GLY A 556 11.59 24.33 -14.97
CA GLY A 556 11.00 25.17 -13.93
C GLY A 556 9.88 26.09 -14.44
N ASN A 557 9.96 26.52 -15.70
CA ASN A 557 9.03 27.43 -16.35
C ASN A 557 8.12 26.68 -17.32
N GLN A 558 7.24 25.84 -16.76
CA GLN A 558 6.21 25.13 -17.52
C GLN A 558 5.25 26.11 -18.21
N THR A 559 4.92 25.84 -19.47
CA THR A 559 3.99 26.59 -20.34
C THR A 559 2.61 26.72 -19.71
N VAL A 560 2.10 25.66 -19.08
CA VAL A 560 0.79 25.64 -18.42
C VAL A 560 0.92 25.19 -16.98
N ARG A 561 0.22 25.87 -16.07
CA ARG A 561 0.17 25.56 -14.63
C ARG A 561 -1.27 25.48 -14.14
N LEU A 562 -1.45 24.84 -12.99
CA LEU A 562 -2.76 24.77 -12.32
C LEU A 562 -3.14 26.13 -11.75
N ALA A 563 -4.27 26.65 -12.17
CA ALA A 563 -4.92 27.78 -11.52
C ALA A 563 -5.62 27.30 -10.25
N LYS A 564 -5.33 27.97 -9.14
CA LYS A 564 -5.96 27.72 -7.85
C LYS A 564 -6.54 29.01 -7.31
N ARG A 565 -7.71 28.93 -6.68
CA ARG A 565 -8.30 30.03 -5.93
C ARG A 565 -8.57 29.58 -4.50
N VAL A 566 -8.54 30.54 -3.58
CA VAL A 566 -9.07 30.36 -2.24
C VAL A 566 -10.56 30.10 -2.39
N ALA A 567 -11.06 29.03 -1.80
CA ALA A 567 -12.50 28.78 -1.74
C ALA A 567 -13.15 29.83 -0.83
N ASP A 568 -14.37 30.25 -1.17
CA ASP A 568 -15.14 31.18 -0.34
C ASP A 568 -15.45 30.61 1.05
N GLU A 569 -15.50 29.28 1.14
CA GLU A 569 -15.71 28.54 2.39
C GLU A 569 -14.38 28.15 3.05
N LEU A 570 -14.30 28.39 4.35
CA LEU A 570 -13.21 27.91 5.20
C LEU A 570 -13.40 26.42 5.56
N ASN A 571 -12.31 25.75 5.93
CA ASN A 571 -12.43 24.40 6.48
C ASN A 571 -13.01 24.42 7.92
N ALA A 572 -13.26 23.24 8.50
CA ALA A 572 -13.80 23.10 9.87
C ALA A 572 -12.90 23.67 11.01
N TYR A 573 -11.78 24.31 10.67
CA TYR A 573 -10.84 24.96 11.57
C TYR A 573 -10.55 26.40 11.14
N ASP A 574 -11.42 27.02 10.33
CA ASP A 574 -11.32 28.39 9.84
C ASP A 574 -10.06 28.69 9.01
N GLU A 575 -9.50 27.70 8.31
CA GLU A 575 -8.41 27.93 7.38
C GLU A 575 -8.89 27.94 5.92
N GLU A 576 -8.28 28.83 5.15
CA GLU A 576 -8.44 28.92 3.70
C GLU A 576 -8.15 27.58 3.00
N VAL A 577 -9.05 27.20 2.10
CA VAL A 577 -8.87 25.99 1.28
C VAL A 577 -8.55 26.37 -0.16
N GLN A 578 -7.35 26.01 -0.61
CA GLN A 578 -6.95 26.19 -2.00
C GLN A 578 -7.60 25.13 -2.89
N LYS A 579 -8.53 25.52 -3.74
CA LYS A 579 -9.18 24.64 -4.73
C LYS A 579 -8.59 24.88 -6.11
N VAL A 580 -8.38 23.81 -6.87
CA VAL A 580 -8.04 23.90 -8.30
C VAL A 580 -9.28 24.39 -9.03
N VAL A 581 -9.16 25.45 -9.81
CA VAL A 581 -10.24 26.02 -10.62
C VAL A 581 -10.05 25.80 -12.12
N GLY A 582 -8.81 25.56 -12.55
CA GLY A 582 -8.50 25.38 -13.95
C GLY A 582 -7.02 25.47 -14.26
N ILE A 583 -6.68 26.07 -15.40
CA ILE A 583 -5.32 26.25 -15.88
C ILE A 583 -5.02 27.71 -16.23
N TYR A 584 -3.75 28.10 -16.13
CA TYR A 584 -3.23 29.39 -16.60
C TYR A 584 -1.86 29.22 -17.26
N ALA A 585 -1.46 30.21 -18.05
CA ALA A 585 -0.18 30.24 -18.75
C ALA A 585 0.73 31.33 -18.14
N PRO A 586 1.84 30.97 -17.46
CA PRO A 586 2.66 31.96 -16.76
C PRO A 586 3.21 33.08 -17.65
N HIS A 587 3.47 32.80 -18.94
CA HIS A 587 3.99 33.78 -19.89
C HIS A 587 2.94 34.79 -20.39
N LEU A 588 1.65 34.51 -20.19
CA LEU A 588 0.54 35.42 -20.53
C LEU A 588 -0.03 36.15 -19.31
N GLY A 589 0.49 35.86 -18.11
CA GLY A 589 0.01 36.41 -16.85
C GLY A 589 -0.83 35.42 -16.04
N ALA A 590 -0.85 35.60 -14.72
CA ALA A 590 -1.55 34.70 -13.80
C ALA A 590 -3.07 34.92 -13.77
N ASP A 591 -3.53 36.07 -14.26
CA ASP A 591 -4.94 36.48 -14.21
C ASP A 591 -5.78 35.85 -15.31
N LEU A 592 -5.15 35.48 -16.44
CA LEU A 592 -5.82 34.79 -17.54
C LEU A 592 -5.97 33.30 -17.21
N VAL A 593 -7.15 32.92 -16.71
CA VAL A 593 -7.47 31.55 -16.27
C VAL A 593 -8.56 30.94 -17.14
N HIS A 594 -8.34 29.72 -17.62
CA HIS A 594 -9.39 28.90 -18.19
C HIS A 594 -9.98 28.01 -17.09
N GLU A 595 -11.24 28.24 -16.74
CA GLU A 595 -11.92 27.50 -15.69
C GLU A 595 -12.41 26.13 -16.19
N THR A 596 -12.04 25.06 -15.50
CA THR A 596 -12.43 23.67 -15.84
C THR A 596 -13.43 23.09 -14.85
N ARG A 597 -13.73 23.82 -13.78
CA ARG A 597 -14.52 23.37 -12.61
C ARG A 597 -15.58 24.41 -12.25
N THR A 598 -16.54 24.57 -13.14
CA THR A 598 -17.63 25.55 -13.01
C THR A 598 -18.79 25.04 -12.16
N THR A 599 -18.97 23.73 -12.03
CA THR A 599 -20.08 23.13 -11.27
C THR A 599 -19.68 22.79 -9.84
N GLN A 600 -20.57 23.12 -8.90
CA GLN A 600 -20.42 22.77 -7.50
C GLN A 600 -21.29 21.58 -7.14
N TRP A 601 -20.69 20.62 -6.43
CA TRP A 601 -21.32 19.38 -6.01
C TRP A 601 -21.15 19.21 -4.51
N ARG A 602 -22.21 18.77 -3.82
CA ARG A 602 -22.17 18.40 -2.40
C ARG A 602 -22.46 16.92 -2.22
N ILE A 603 -21.83 16.30 -1.23
CA ILE A 603 -22.12 14.90 -0.87
C ILE A 603 -23.37 14.89 0.00
N VAL A 604 -24.37 14.11 -0.40
CA VAL A 604 -25.61 13.86 0.35
C VAL A 604 -25.76 12.37 0.62
N ALA A 605 -26.52 12.02 1.65
CA ALA A 605 -26.92 10.63 1.84
C ALA A 605 -27.77 10.19 0.64
N GLY A 606 -27.49 8.99 0.11
CA GLY A 606 -28.32 8.40 -0.93
C GLY A 606 -29.73 8.19 -0.41
N ALA A 607 -30.72 8.41 -1.27
CA ALA A 607 -32.09 8.06 -0.93
C ALA A 607 -32.14 6.54 -0.71
N VAL A 608 -32.54 6.12 0.50
CA VAL A 608 -33.00 4.75 0.69
C VAL A 608 -34.34 4.70 -0.02
N ASP A 609 -34.44 3.94 -1.12
CA ASP A 609 -35.75 3.47 -1.56
C ASP A 609 -36.29 2.63 -0.41
N VAL A 610 -37.09 3.27 0.44
CA VAL A 610 -37.90 2.57 1.40
C VAL A 610 -38.98 1.90 0.56
N GLU A 611 -38.65 0.76 -0.05
CA GLU A 611 -39.67 -0.26 -0.27
C GLU A 611 -40.33 -0.43 1.10
N LEU A 612 -41.60 -0.10 1.17
CA LEU A 612 -42.41 -0.19 2.37
C LEU A 612 -42.49 -1.67 2.73
N LEU A 613 -41.46 -2.21 3.38
CA LEU A 613 -41.43 -3.56 3.90
C LEU A 613 -42.53 -3.63 4.96
N THR A 614 -43.70 -4.08 4.54
CA THR A 614 -44.81 -4.49 5.39
C THR A 614 -44.47 -5.82 6.06
N LEU A 615 -43.32 -5.89 6.73
CA LEU A 615 -43.05 -6.91 7.72
C LEU A 615 -43.81 -6.50 8.98
N LYS A 616 -44.99 -7.10 9.17
CA LYS A 616 -45.67 -7.15 10.46
C LYS A 616 -44.63 -7.49 11.52
N SER A 617 -44.35 -6.52 12.39
CA SER A 617 -43.44 -6.71 13.50
C SER A 617 -43.96 -7.85 14.38
N ALA A 618 -43.24 -8.97 14.43
CA ALA A 618 -43.37 -9.90 15.53
C ALA A 618 -42.79 -9.20 16.78
N SER A 619 -43.55 -9.24 17.88
CA SER A 619 -43.18 -8.68 19.18
C SER A 619 -41.83 -9.25 19.66
N GLY A 620 -40.75 -8.46 19.56
CA GLY A 620 -39.44 -8.89 20.08
C GLY A 620 -38.17 -8.19 19.54
N ALA A 621 -38.26 -7.23 18.60
CA ALA A 621 -37.06 -6.53 18.11
C ALA A 621 -36.56 -5.45 19.10
N PRO A 622 -35.25 -5.38 19.42
CA PRO A 622 -34.67 -4.40 20.34
C PRO A 622 -34.69 -2.98 19.74
N ARG A 623 -35.22 -2.01 20.50
CA ARG A 623 -35.36 -0.61 20.08
C ARG A 623 -34.03 0.15 20.26
N SER A 624 -33.53 0.80 19.21
CA SER A 624 -32.52 1.86 19.31
C SER A 624 -33.21 3.24 19.45
N PRO A 625 -32.74 4.15 20.32
CA PRO A 625 -33.42 5.42 20.54
C PRO A 625 -32.81 6.54 19.69
N VAL A 626 -33.36 6.85 18.51
CA VAL A 626 -33.34 8.21 17.94
C VAL A 626 -34.51 8.38 16.95
N ASN A 627 -35.34 9.40 17.25
CA ASN A 627 -36.32 10.15 16.45
C ASN A 627 -37.79 9.67 16.30
N ASN A 628 -38.62 10.33 17.12
CA ASN A 628 -40.07 10.56 17.02
C ASN A 628 -40.44 11.53 15.88
N CYS A 629 -41.76 11.59 15.61
CA CYS A 629 -42.57 12.43 14.69
C CYS A 629 -43.02 11.64 13.45
N GLY A 630 -44.29 11.35 13.15
CA GLY A 630 -45.59 11.78 13.67
C GLY A 630 -46.50 12.21 12.49
N LEU A 631 -47.64 11.51 12.31
CA LEU A 631 -48.80 11.81 11.42
C LEU A 631 -48.59 11.48 9.92
N GLY A 632 -49.48 10.84 9.15
CA GLY A 632 -50.84 10.32 9.35
C GLY A 632 -51.57 10.33 7.98
N GLY A 633 -52.28 9.26 7.61
CA GLY A 633 -53.35 9.31 6.59
C GLY A 633 -53.27 8.35 5.38
N ASN A 634 -54.16 7.35 5.42
CA ASN A 634 -54.63 6.42 4.38
C ASN A 634 -54.73 7.01 2.94
N THR A 635 -54.74 6.27 1.82
CA THR A 635 -55.74 5.24 1.46
C THR A 635 -55.42 4.61 0.07
N GLN A 636 -55.60 3.28 -0.04
CA GLN A 636 -55.96 2.45 -1.22
C GLN A 636 -55.03 2.34 -2.46
N ALA A 637 -54.51 1.10 -2.64
CA ALA A 637 -54.20 0.49 -3.93
C ALA A 637 -55.48 -0.02 -4.63
N PRO A 638 -55.43 -0.30 -5.95
CA PRO A 638 -55.47 -1.73 -6.30
C PRO A 638 -54.65 -2.14 -7.55
N ASN A 639 -54.12 -3.35 -7.42
CA ASN A 639 -54.02 -4.47 -8.37
C ASN A 639 -53.29 -4.32 -9.73
N ASP A 640 -52.16 -5.02 -9.77
CA ASP A 640 -51.63 -5.73 -10.93
C ASP A 640 -52.34 -7.10 -11.07
N PRO A 641 -52.59 -7.62 -12.28
CA PRO A 641 -51.94 -8.89 -12.59
C PRO A 641 -51.65 -9.09 -14.09
N ASN A 642 -50.41 -9.48 -14.42
CA ASN A 642 -50.22 -10.74 -15.13
C ASN A 642 -48.79 -11.26 -15.02
N GLY A 643 -48.66 -12.42 -14.36
CA GLY A 643 -47.42 -13.17 -14.29
C GLY A 643 -47.19 -14.02 -15.54
N GLN A 644 -45.94 -14.43 -15.74
CA GLN A 644 -45.62 -15.72 -16.33
C GLN A 644 -44.26 -16.21 -15.83
N ALA A 645 -44.31 -17.39 -15.22
CA ALA A 645 -43.19 -18.12 -14.65
C ALA A 645 -42.30 -18.77 -15.72
N LYS A 646 -41.00 -18.86 -15.44
CA LYS A 646 -40.10 -19.87 -16.01
C LYS A 646 -39.42 -20.62 -14.88
N THR A 647 -39.51 -21.95 -14.98
CA THR A 647 -39.09 -23.01 -14.05
C THR A 647 -37.55 -23.12 -13.95
N PRO A 648 -37.03 -23.78 -12.88
CA PRO A 648 -35.73 -23.49 -12.29
C PRO A 648 -34.57 -24.29 -12.88
N VAL A 649 -33.37 -23.75 -12.76
CA VAL A 649 -32.12 -24.51 -12.80
C VAL A 649 -31.71 -24.80 -11.35
N ILE A 650 -31.56 -26.08 -11.02
CA ILE A 650 -31.21 -26.56 -9.68
C ILE A 650 -29.79 -26.08 -9.35
N ALA A 651 -29.68 -25.09 -8.48
CA ALA A 651 -28.45 -24.69 -7.81
C ALA A 651 -28.50 -25.21 -6.36
N MET A 652 -27.40 -25.79 -5.87
CA MET A 652 -27.25 -26.17 -4.46
C MET A 652 -27.67 -25.01 -3.54
N GLU A 653 -28.79 -25.16 -2.84
CA GLU A 653 -29.24 -24.23 -1.83
C GLU A 653 -28.42 -24.43 -0.55
N TYR A 654 -27.69 -23.39 -0.15
CA TYR A 654 -27.17 -23.30 1.20
C TYR A 654 -28.27 -22.73 2.12
N PRO A 655 -28.51 -23.33 3.29
CA PRO A 655 -29.49 -22.81 4.24
C PRO A 655 -29.07 -21.42 4.75
N PRO A 656 -30.04 -20.53 5.06
CA PRO A 656 -29.80 -19.11 5.39
C PRO A 656 -28.93 -18.87 6.64
N ASP A 657 -28.68 -19.90 7.46
CA ASP A 657 -27.92 -19.81 8.72
C ASP A 657 -26.53 -20.49 8.67
N ALA A 658 -26.05 -20.91 7.50
CA ALA A 658 -24.69 -21.47 7.40
C ALA A 658 -23.62 -20.37 7.49
N VAL A 659 -22.64 -20.54 8.38
CA VAL A 659 -21.45 -19.68 8.46
C VAL A 659 -20.67 -19.83 7.15
N ILE A 660 -20.69 -18.78 6.33
CA ILE A 660 -19.96 -18.71 5.07
C ILE A 660 -18.45 -18.68 5.39
N ASP A 661 -17.70 -19.65 4.88
CA ASP A 661 -16.24 -19.60 4.89
C ASP A 661 -15.76 -18.62 3.80
N TRP A 662 -15.48 -17.39 4.23
CA TRP A 662 -15.04 -16.29 3.37
C TRP A 662 -13.59 -16.41 2.87
N SER A 663 -12.89 -17.50 3.21
CA SER A 663 -11.60 -17.82 2.62
C SER A 663 -11.71 -18.51 1.25
N ASP A 664 -12.92 -18.96 0.86
CA ASP A 664 -13.18 -19.59 -0.43
C ASP A 664 -13.53 -18.56 -1.53
N THR A 665 -12.53 -18.26 -2.36
CA THR A 665 -12.66 -17.42 -3.56
C THR A 665 -13.66 -17.93 -4.61
N ALA A 666 -14.07 -19.20 -4.60
CA ALA A 666 -15.09 -19.73 -5.51
C ALA A 666 -16.50 -19.33 -5.05
N ALA A 667 -16.77 -19.42 -3.75
CA ALA A 667 -18.04 -18.99 -3.14
C ALA A 667 -18.28 -17.48 -3.31
N VAL A 668 -17.23 -16.67 -3.13
CA VAL A 668 -17.31 -15.21 -3.32
C VAL A 668 -17.59 -14.86 -4.80
N ARG A 669 -16.97 -15.56 -5.76
CA ARG A 669 -17.23 -15.35 -7.19
C ARG A 669 -18.64 -15.75 -7.61
N ALA A 670 -19.18 -16.84 -7.07
CA ALA A 670 -20.55 -17.27 -7.34
C ALA A 670 -21.59 -16.25 -6.84
N ILE A 671 -21.34 -15.61 -5.69
CA ILE A 671 -22.20 -14.56 -5.14
C ILE A 671 -22.11 -13.27 -5.99
N VAL A 672 -20.91 -12.86 -6.41
CA VAL A 672 -20.71 -11.70 -7.29
C VAL A 672 -21.39 -11.89 -8.66
N ALA A 673 -21.37 -13.10 -9.20
CA ALA A 673 -22.09 -13.44 -10.43
C ALA A 673 -23.62 -13.31 -10.25
N ARG A 674 -24.16 -13.80 -9.12
CA ARG A 674 -25.59 -13.69 -8.76
C ARG A 674 -26.06 -12.25 -8.57
N VAL A 675 -25.18 -11.38 -8.04
CA VAL A 675 -25.44 -9.94 -7.89
C VAL A 675 -25.47 -9.23 -9.25
N LYS A 676 -24.64 -9.68 -10.21
CA LYS A 676 -24.67 -9.16 -11.59
C LYS A 676 -25.93 -9.58 -12.36
N GLU A 677 -26.48 -10.77 -12.11
CA GLU A 677 -27.73 -11.23 -12.73
C GLU A 677 -28.97 -10.45 -12.28
N LYS A 678 -28.95 -9.81 -11.10
CA LYS A 678 -30.08 -9.04 -10.55
C LYS A 678 -30.08 -7.55 -10.94
N GLN A 679 -29.15 -7.07 -11.75
CA GLN A 679 -29.17 -5.69 -12.25
C GLN A 679 -30.24 -5.53 -13.35
N PRO A 680 -31.11 -4.50 -13.30
CA PRO A 680 -32.04 -4.24 -14.39
C PRO A 680 -31.28 -3.92 -15.68
N THR A 681 -31.72 -4.53 -16.78
CA THR A 681 -31.12 -4.34 -18.10
C THR A 681 -31.41 -2.94 -18.63
N ILE A 682 -30.36 -2.18 -18.87
CA ILE A 682 -30.40 -0.83 -19.47
C ILE A 682 -31.15 -0.85 -20.80
N SER A 683 -32.13 0.04 -20.96
CA SER A 683 -32.89 0.26 -22.19
C SER A 683 -31.97 0.51 -23.40
N LYS A 684 -32.31 -0.08 -24.55
CA LYS A 684 -31.53 -0.03 -25.80
C LYS A 684 -31.24 1.38 -26.31
N MET A 685 -31.96 2.41 -25.84
CA MET A 685 -31.78 3.81 -26.26
C MET A 685 -30.69 4.58 -25.51
N GLN A 686 -30.09 4.05 -24.45
CA GLN A 686 -29.03 4.73 -23.67
C GLN A 686 -27.67 4.02 -23.75
N ARG A 687 -27.25 3.61 -24.95
CA ARG A 687 -25.86 3.17 -25.19
C ARG A 687 -25.07 4.33 -25.81
N SER A 688 -23.93 4.68 -25.22
CA SER A 688 -22.94 5.62 -25.76
C SER A 688 -22.17 5.08 -26.98
N TYR A 689 -22.72 4.08 -27.67
CA TYR A 689 -22.06 3.36 -28.75
C TYR A 689 -23.06 2.86 -29.78
N ASP A 690 -22.73 3.09 -31.06
CA ASP A 690 -23.46 2.62 -32.24
C ASP A 690 -23.13 1.15 -32.53
N PRO A 691 -24.11 0.22 -32.41
CA PRO A 691 -23.89 -1.21 -32.62
C PRO A 691 -23.59 -1.59 -34.08
N THR A 692 -23.72 -0.67 -35.04
CA THR A 692 -23.33 -0.90 -36.45
C THR A 692 -21.85 -0.63 -36.71
N LYS A 693 -21.14 0.06 -35.80
CA LYS A 693 -19.69 0.18 -35.84
C LYS A 693 -19.06 -1.03 -35.15
N GLY A 694 -17.94 -1.53 -35.68
CA GLY A 694 -17.19 -2.63 -35.05
C GLY A 694 -16.48 -2.16 -33.78
N ARG A 695 -16.39 -3.04 -32.76
CA ARG A 695 -15.70 -2.75 -31.48
C ARG A 695 -14.33 -2.12 -31.75
N LEU A 696 -14.07 -0.93 -31.21
CA LEU A 696 -12.73 -0.33 -31.24
C LEU A 696 -11.81 -1.14 -30.33
N ILE A 697 -11.11 -2.11 -30.93
CA ILE A 697 -10.03 -2.85 -30.30
C ILE A 697 -8.87 -1.85 -30.05
N ALA A 698 -8.26 -1.92 -28.85
CA ALA A 698 -7.08 -1.11 -28.49
C ALA A 698 -5.99 -1.25 -29.57
N PRO A 699 -5.21 -0.20 -29.89
CA PRO A 699 -4.17 -0.28 -30.92
C PRO A 699 -3.21 -1.46 -30.75
N SER A 700 -2.87 -1.83 -29.51
CA SER A 700 -2.02 -2.97 -29.14
C SER A 700 -2.68 -4.36 -29.32
N ALA A 701 -4.00 -4.41 -29.46
CA ALA A 701 -4.75 -5.65 -29.69
C ALA A 701 -5.21 -5.79 -31.16
N ARG A 702 -4.97 -4.78 -32.00
CA ARG A 702 -5.20 -4.86 -33.45
C ARG A 702 -4.08 -5.68 -34.07
N LEU A 703 -4.44 -6.68 -34.87
CA LEU A 703 -3.46 -7.33 -35.75
C LEU A 703 -2.88 -6.31 -36.73
N THR A 704 -1.59 -6.39 -36.99
CA THR A 704 -0.90 -5.67 -38.07
C THR A 704 -1.45 -6.11 -39.43
N ARG A 705 -1.10 -5.39 -40.51
CA ARG A 705 -1.59 -5.73 -41.85
C ARG A 705 -1.06 -7.09 -42.30
N GLU A 706 0.20 -7.36 -41.99
CA GLU A 706 0.94 -8.57 -42.31
C GLU A 706 0.39 -9.78 -41.50
N GLU A 707 0.13 -9.59 -40.20
CA GLU A 707 -0.49 -10.62 -39.36
C GLU A 707 -1.89 -11.00 -39.86
N ARG A 708 -2.71 -10.03 -40.29
CA ARG A 708 -4.04 -10.31 -40.87
C ARG A 708 -3.97 -11.07 -42.18
N GLN A 709 -2.99 -10.77 -43.02
CA GLN A 709 -2.80 -11.44 -44.32
C GLN A 709 -2.39 -12.90 -44.16
N ARG A 710 -1.80 -13.27 -43.01
CA ARG A 710 -1.37 -14.64 -42.71
C ARG A 710 -2.48 -15.53 -42.16
N ILE A 711 -3.56 -14.95 -41.62
CA ILE A 711 -4.68 -15.71 -41.05
C ILE A 711 -5.29 -16.73 -42.03
N PRO A 712 -5.58 -16.39 -43.30
CA PRO A 712 -6.10 -17.37 -44.26
C PRO A 712 -5.12 -18.52 -44.55
N GLN A 713 -3.81 -18.24 -44.54
CA GLN A 713 -2.77 -19.25 -44.78
C GLN A 713 -2.65 -20.21 -43.59
N ILE A 714 -2.60 -19.66 -42.37
CA ILE A 714 -2.57 -20.46 -41.13
C ILE A 714 -3.85 -21.31 -41.03
N ARG A 715 -5.01 -20.72 -41.34
CA ARG A 715 -6.28 -21.45 -41.34
C ARG A 715 -6.28 -22.62 -42.32
N ASN A 716 -5.77 -22.43 -43.54
CA ASN A 716 -5.69 -23.50 -44.53
C ASN A 716 -4.67 -24.58 -44.13
N ASP A 717 -3.51 -24.23 -43.58
CA ASP A 717 -2.51 -25.19 -43.10
C ASP A 717 -3.05 -26.06 -41.94
N LEU A 718 -3.88 -25.48 -41.07
CA LEU A 718 -4.53 -26.21 -39.98
C LEU A 718 -5.69 -27.09 -40.46
N LEU A 719 -6.46 -26.61 -41.44
CA LEU A 719 -7.50 -27.43 -42.08
C LEU A 719 -6.92 -28.65 -42.82
N LEU A 720 -5.74 -28.51 -43.44
CA LEU A 720 -5.03 -29.65 -44.06
C LEU A 720 -4.54 -30.69 -43.05
N LYS A 721 -4.51 -30.34 -41.75
CA LYS A 721 -4.14 -31.22 -40.63
C LYS A 721 -5.37 -31.69 -39.84
N ASP A 722 -6.58 -31.47 -40.34
CA ASP A 722 -7.86 -31.73 -39.66
C ASP A 722 -8.01 -31.02 -38.30
N ILE A 723 -7.37 -29.86 -38.13
CA ILE A 723 -7.39 -29.08 -36.88
C ILE A 723 -8.38 -27.91 -37.01
N SER A 724 -9.45 -27.95 -36.23
CA SER A 724 -10.43 -26.86 -36.11
C SER A 724 -10.07 -25.96 -34.93
N ILE A 725 -9.93 -24.65 -35.17
CA ILE A 725 -9.58 -23.67 -34.15
C ILE A 725 -10.49 -22.43 -34.20
N GLU A 726 -10.68 -21.80 -33.04
CA GLU A 726 -11.46 -20.59 -32.88
C GLU A 726 -10.73 -19.35 -33.42
N ARG A 727 -11.49 -18.28 -33.66
CA ARG A 727 -10.95 -17.05 -34.24
C ARG A 727 -9.81 -16.47 -33.41
N TRP A 728 -9.91 -16.45 -32.09
CA TRP A 728 -8.86 -15.86 -31.25
C TRP A 728 -7.57 -16.70 -31.23
N GLU A 729 -7.66 -18.02 -31.45
CA GLU A 729 -6.52 -18.93 -31.58
C GLU A 729 -5.78 -18.67 -32.90
N LEU A 730 -6.50 -18.47 -33.99
CA LEU A 730 -5.95 -18.02 -35.28
C LEU A 730 -5.21 -16.69 -35.15
N GLU A 731 -5.81 -15.73 -34.45
CA GLU A 731 -5.19 -14.43 -34.22
C GLU A 731 -3.97 -14.53 -33.29
N SER A 732 -3.91 -15.51 -32.39
CA SER A 732 -2.75 -15.73 -31.51
C SER A 732 -1.59 -16.41 -32.24
N LEU A 733 -1.88 -17.42 -33.07
CA LEU A 733 -0.90 -18.06 -33.95
C LEU A 733 -0.34 -17.08 -34.99
N ALA A 734 -1.15 -16.16 -35.49
CA ALA A 734 -0.71 -15.10 -36.40
C ALA A 734 0.32 -14.15 -35.77
N ARG A 735 0.27 -13.95 -34.45
CA ARG A 735 1.23 -13.15 -33.65
C ARG A 735 2.49 -13.94 -33.24
N GLY A 736 2.60 -15.20 -33.66
CA GLY A 736 3.75 -16.05 -33.37
C GLY A 736 3.71 -16.78 -32.02
N ALA A 737 2.55 -16.83 -31.37
CA ALA A 737 2.36 -17.68 -30.20
C ALA A 737 2.47 -19.17 -30.58
N SER A 738 2.99 -19.99 -29.67
CA SER A 738 2.95 -21.45 -29.78
C SER A 738 1.71 -21.99 -29.07
N MET A 739 0.98 -22.89 -29.72
CA MET A 739 -0.19 -23.57 -29.14
C MET A 739 0.04 -25.07 -29.14
N THR A 740 -0.32 -25.75 -28.05
CA THR A 740 -0.24 -27.21 -27.96
C THR A 740 -1.65 -27.79 -28.03
N LEU A 741 -1.94 -28.57 -29.08
CA LEU A 741 -3.20 -29.27 -29.25
C LEU A 741 -2.91 -30.77 -29.37
N ASP A 742 -3.53 -31.60 -28.52
CA ASP A 742 -3.37 -33.06 -28.50
C ASP A 742 -1.90 -33.54 -28.54
N GLY A 743 -1.03 -32.86 -27.80
CA GLY A 743 0.40 -33.18 -27.70
C GLY A 743 1.26 -32.70 -28.87
N THR A 744 0.67 -32.06 -29.88
CA THR A 744 1.38 -31.46 -31.02
C THR A 744 1.53 -29.95 -30.81
N VAL A 745 2.77 -29.45 -30.88
CA VAL A 745 3.07 -28.02 -30.79
C VAL A 745 2.96 -27.39 -32.17
N ILE A 746 2.07 -26.42 -32.30
CA ILE A 746 1.81 -25.64 -33.50
C ILE A 746 2.36 -24.24 -33.25
N GLN A 747 3.31 -23.82 -34.08
CA GLN A 747 3.89 -22.49 -33.98
C GLN A 747 4.21 -21.97 -35.37
N TYR A 748 3.90 -20.69 -35.59
CA TYR A 748 4.36 -19.94 -36.75
C TYR A 748 5.37 -18.90 -36.27
N PRO A 749 6.43 -18.60 -37.04
CA PRO A 749 7.40 -17.59 -36.63
C PRO A 749 6.72 -16.22 -36.49
N ALA A 750 7.03 -15.49 -35.43
CA ALA A 750 6.57 -14.12 -35.23
C ALA A 750 7.05 -13.24 -36.38
N LEU A 751 6.18 -12.37 -36.88
CA LEU A 751 6.58 -11.35 -37.84
C LEU A 751 7.26 -10.21 -37.06
N SER A 752 8.39 -9.72 -37.55
CA SER A 752 9.04 -8.55 -36.95
C SER A 752 8.13 -7.34 -37.18
N ASP A 753 7.57 -6.78 -36.11
CA ASP A 753 6.73 -5.57 -36.18
C ASP A 753 7.52 -4.33 -36.65
N TRP A 754 8.84 -4.43 -36.74
CA TRP A 754 9.76 -3.33 -36.99
C TRP A 754 11.01 -3.80 -37.78
N PRO A 755 10.87 -4.17 -39.06
CA PRO A 755 11.99 -4.65 -39.88
C PRO A 755 13.11 -3.61 -40.06
N GLU A 756 12.87 -2.34 -39.73
CA GLU A 756 13.86 -1.24 -39.74
C GLU A 756 14.78 -1.21 -38.51
N PHE A 757 14.61 -2.13 -37.55
CA PHE A 757 15.38 -2.19 -36.31
C PHE A 757 16.11 -3.52 -36.10
N ASP A 758 16.07 -4.40 -37.10
CA ASP A 758 16.89 -5.61 -37.16
C ASP A 758 18.17 -5.31 -37.95
N ASP A 759 19.09 -4.54 -37.33
CA ASP A 759 20.53 -4.47 -37.63
C ASP A 759 21.34 -3.96 -36.42
#